data_AF-A0A2T3QM67-F1
#
_entry.id   AF-A0A2T3QM67-F1
#
_cell.length_a   1.000
_cell.length_b   1.000
_cell.length_c   1.000
_cell.angle_alpha   90.00
_cell.angle_beta   90.00
_cell.angle_gamma   90.00
#
_symmetry.space_group_name_H-M   'P 1'
#
loop_
_entity.id
_entity.type
_entity.pdbx_description
1 polymer ?
#
loop_
_entity_poly.entity_id
_entity_poly.type
_entity_poly.pdbx_seq_one_letter_code
_entity_poly.pdbx_strand_id
1 'polypeptide(L)'
;MAKVSSVVNNIHCHKIMSHKYASKMNASIEKIISGKEYSYQIRTTRILGEFFTFCFEHNLQMTTGSDVSLCFSAWQEKYFDGNTNKQPYTLISNARALKIALSRLCSHSIRGLPETNHIAPLRRLNTTVFSNTVNSRSKVLGGFDLSTDIQGKSLTLALETDIDIFLGDLISTMKKHRDVIYNISKRYLLDASDRFNFREKVVAKIDRSLFDDNPDLLHPTRVSCKGQRYSLFNSDLSNGKCGKDNLLAYIWHCKRGFVNRDFSGANNNLYKHSKNRFELREYFGLSTLSAVACCNIIIVESGINVDSIRNLSLSSQGSTNQIFEPTPNGFRISYHKARAKAHFKRTLKHVTTEPFIERAFDYLVTATSHHRTFVSGNTSKRLFLYQSSSTSNSIIPVSDMAFKSGFIRLLREAKQLLEQNPSWCEDVTPECIDEILNPSLKAKLKENKLLRPTAKKLRTTEGIIRWYESGGNPAVAAKYLGNSEAVSIRNYLPKELQLAVYNQRVRRFQNVLIASATDGKDYQIKALNLKDEAELTEYLSRLEKRIPHWKSIMKTVSANKDKPNTACGAKVTLNICPENIAVMKACHVIAMQRIESGKSVDDSIKELSYVYQALSDYLRTHPDRRLKRTVHKGDLLYEKKTGNYSDIKITKQEVNRGSN
;
A
#
# COMPACT_ATOMS: atom_id res chain seq x y z
N MET A 1 7.66 31.49 -38.97
CA MET A 1 6.65 31.90 -37.97
C MET A 1 5.85 30.67 -37.53
N ALA A 2 6.18 30.08 -36.39
CA ALA A 2 5.48 28.90 -35.87
C ALA A 2 4.09 29.30 -35.37
N LYS A 3 3.04 28.63 -35.86
CA LYS A 3 1.67 28.75 -35.33
C LYS A 3 1.71 28.42 -33.84
N VAL A 4 1.54 29.43 -32.98
CA VAL A 4 1.25 29.22 -31.56
C VAL A 4 -0.08 28.47 -31.51
N SER A 5 -0.03 27.20 -31.13
CA SER A 5 -1.22 26.37 -30.92
C SER A 5 -2.07 27.05 -29.85
N SER A 6 -3.23 27.58 -30.22
CA SER A 6 -4.16 28.23 -29.29
C SER A 6 -4.58 27.25 -28.18
N VAL A 7 -4.37 27.65 -26.93
CA VAL A 7 -4.67 26.86 -25.73
C VAL A 7 -6.18 26.66 -25.57
N VAL A 8 -6.98 27.65 -25.97
CA VAL A 8 -8.45 27.61 -26.05
C VAL A 8 -8.95 28.20 -27.37
N ASN A 9 -10.14 27.78 -27.81
CA ASN A 9 -10.72 28.22 -29.07
C ASN A 9 -11.11 29.71 -29.01
N ASN A 10 -10.47 30.53 -29.86
CA ASN A 10 -10.73 31.97 -29.92
C ASN A 10 -12.19 32.30 -30.30
N ILE A 11 -12.80 31.52 -31.19
CA ILE A 11 -14.19 31.73 -31.61
C ILE A 11 -15.15 31.54 -30.42
N HIS A 12 -14.91 30.50 -29.61
CA HIS A 12 -15.71 30.28 -28.40
C HIS A 12 -15.57 31.47 -27.46
N CYS A 13 -14.34 31.96 -27.25
CA CYS A 13 -14.07 33.10 -26.38
C CYS A 13 -14.80 34.36 -26.84
N HIS A 14 -14.72 34.73 -28.12
CA HIS A 14 -15.38 35.94 -28.64
C HIS A 14 -16.91 35.91 -28.54
N LYS A 15 -17.53 34.72 -28.49
CA LYS A 15 -18.99 34.58 -28.34
C LYS A 15 -19.45 34.62 -26.88
N ILE A 16 -18.62 34.16 -25.94
CA ILE A 16 -18.98 34.03 -24.51
C ILE A 16 -18.50 35.20 -23.64
N MET A 17 -17.62 36.08 -24.13
CA MET A 17 -17.13 37.25 -23.36
C MET A 17 -16.81 38.44 -24.27
N SER A 18 -16.68 39.62 -23.70
CA SER A 18 -16.38 40.84 -24.48
C SER A 18 -15.02 40.78 -25.18
N HIS A 19 -14.90 41.52 -26.29
CA HIS A 19 -13.67 41.60 -27.10
C HIS A 19 -12.42 41.95 -26.27
N LYS A 20 -12.59 42.78 -25.23
CA LYS A 20 -11.54 43.18 -24.28
C LYS A 20 -10.85 41.97 -23.61
N TYR A 21 -11.60 40.93 -23.28
CA TYR A 21 -11.09 39.73 -22.63
C TYR A 21 -10.74 38.63 -23.64
N ALA A 22 -11.60 38.42 -24.64
CA ALA A 22 -11.44 37.36 -25.63
C ALA A 22 -10.11 37.47 -26.41
N SER A 23 -9.75 38.68 -26.84
CA SER A 23 -8.51 38.94 -27.60
C SER A 23 -7.22 38.64 -26.84
N LYS A 24 -7.26 38.62 -25.50
CA LYS A 24 -6.09 38.41 -24.63
C LYS A 24 -6.14 37.08 -23.86
N MET A 25 -7.14 36.23 -24.11
CA MET A 25 -7.40 35.04 -23.29
C MET A 25 -6.24 34.03 -23.33
N ASN A 26 -5.77 33.65 -24.53
CA ASN A 26 -4.66 32.69 -24.66
C ASN A 26 -3.38 33.18 -23.95
N ALA A 27 -3.02 34.46 -24.11
CA ALA A 27 -1.89 35.07 -23.41
C ALA A 27 -2.10 35.12 -21.88
N SER A 28 -3.33 35.33 -21.43
CA SER A 28 -3.68 35.31 -20.00
C SER A 28 -3.57 33.90 -19.40
N ILE A 29 -3.96 32.87 -20.16
CA ILE A 29 -3.81 31.47 -19.75
C ILE A 29 -2.33 31.07 -19.66
N GLU A 30 -1.52 31.48 -20.64
CA GLU A 30 -0.07 31.23 -20.63
C GLU A 30 0.60 31.85 -19.39
N LYS A 31 0.20 33.08 -19.02
CA LYS A 31 0.68 33.73 -17.78
C LYS A 31 0.35 32.92 -16.52
N ILE A 32 -0.86 32.37 -16.38
CA ILE A 32 -1.24 31.62 -15.16
C ILE A 32 -0.61 30.22 -15.04
N ILE A 33 -0.21 29.62 -16.17
CA ILE A 33 0.42 28.28 -16.20
C ILE A 33 1.95 28.35 -16.25
N SER A 34 2.54 29.50 -16.58
CA SER A 34 3.98 29.72 -16.59
C SER A 34 4.62 29.36 -15.23
N GLY A 35 5.77 28.68 -15.27
CA GLY A 35 6.50 28.24 -14.07
C GLY A 35 5.82 27.13 -13.25
N LYS A 36 4.78 26.46 -13.78
CA LYS A 36 4.13 25.29 -13.14
C LYS A 36 4.58 23.97 -13.75
N GLU A 37 4.45 22.88 -13.00
CA GLU A 37 4.73 21.53 -13.48
C GLU A 37 3.91 21.19 -14.73
N TYR A 38 4.51 20.44 -15.66
CA TYR A 38 3.88 20.00 -16.90
C TYR A 38 2.49 19.35 -16.70
N SER A 39 2.35 18.53 -15.64
CA SER A 39 1.09 17.87 -15.31
C SER A 39 -0.03 18.84 -14.92
N TYR A 40 0.32 19.95 -14.26
CA TYR A 40 -0.61 21.02 -13.91
C TYR A 40 -1.02 21.82 -15.14
N GLN A 41 -0.06 22.16 -16.01
CA GLN A 41 -0.32 22.91 -17.24
C GLN A 41 -1.33 22.18 -18.12
N ILE A 42 -1.10 20.89 -18.42
CA ILE A 42 -2.02 20.07 -19.22
C ILE A 42 -3.42 20.02 -18.61
N ARG A 43 -3.51 19.79 -17.29
CA ARG A 43 -4.81 19.63 -16.63
C ARG A 43 -5.61 20.93 -16.67
N THR A 44 -4.97 22.06 -16.35
CA THR A 44 -5.61 23.37 -16.32
C THR A 44 -6.07 23.78 -17.71
N THR A 45 -5.21 23.62 -18.73
CA THR A 45 -5.56 23.88 -20.14
C THR A 45 -6.77 23.05 -20.59
N ARG A 46 -6.75 21.73 -20.36
CA ARG A 46 -7.86 20.84 -20.74
C ARG A 46 -9.18 21.27 -20.10
N ILE A 47 -9.16 21.58 -18.80
CA ILE A 47 -10.38 21.91 -18.06
C ILE A 47 -10.91 23.31 -18.40
N LEU A 48 -10.04 24.30 -18.65
CA LEU A 48 -10.45 25.61 -19.16
C LEU A 48 -11.07 25.50 -20.56
N GLY A 49 -10.49 24.66 -21.42
CA GLY A 49 -11.09 24.34 -22.73
C GLY A 49 -12.47 23.70 -22.60
N GLU A 50 -12.61 22.67 -21.76
CA GLU A 50 -13.92 22.05 -21.46
C GLU A 50 -14.94 23.07 -20.92
N PHE A 51 -14.51 24.01 -20.07
CA PHE A 51 -15.37 25.05 -19.50
C PHE A 51 -15.84 26.08 -20.55
N PHE A 52 -14.95 26.63 -21.37
CA PHE A 52 -15.35 27.62 -22.38
C PHE A 52 -16.20 27.01 -23.49
N THR A 53 -15.92 25.77 -23.89
CA THR A 53 -16.81 25.03 -24.80
C THR A 53 -18.18 24.81 -24.18
N PHE A 54 -18.27 24.45 -22.90
CA PHE A 54 -19.55 24.36 -22.19
C PHE A 54 -20.31 25.68 -22.21
N CYS A 55 -19.66 26.81 -21.87
CA CYS A 55 -20.31 28.12 -21.92
C CYS A 55 -20.80 28.46 -23.33
N PHE A 56 -20.02 28.13 -24.35
CA PHE A 56 -20.39 28.35 -25.75
C PHE A 56 -21.61 27.52 -26.17
N GLU A 57 -21.62 26.21 -25.86
CA GLU A 57 -22.70 25.29 -26.19
C GLU A 57 -24.03 25.66 -25.53
N HIS A 58 -23.98 26.24 -24.32
CA HIS A 58 -25.18 26.61 -23.55
C HIS A 58 -25.49 28.11 -23.65
N ASN A 59 -24.85 28.83 -24.58
CA ASN A 59 -25.01 30.27 -24.80
C ASN A 59 -24.86 31.12 -23.52
N LEU A 60 -23.93 30.74 -22.63
CA LEU A 60 -23.64 31.45 -21.39
C LEU A 60 -22.61 32.57 -21.64
N GLN A 61 -23.00 33.81 -21.36
CA GLN A 61 -22.14 34.98 -21.50
C GLN A 61 -21.55 35.42 -20.16
N MET A 62 -20.28 35.83 -20.17
CA MET A 62 -19.52 36.31 -19.02
C MET A 62 -19.19 37.79 -19.21
N THR A 63 -20.13 38.66 -18.84
CA THR A 63 -19.97 40.12 -18.94
C THR A 63 -19.48 40.72 -17.62
N THR A 64 -19.93 40.16 -16.50
CA THR A 64 -19.57 40.56 -15.14
C THR A 64 -18.83 39.45 -14.40
N GLY A 65 -18.20 39.80 -13.28
CA GLY A 65 -17.55 38.82 -12.41
C GLY A 65 -18.53 37.82 -11.77
N SER A 66 -19.78 38.25 -11.56
CA SER A 66 -20.88 37.38 -11.10
C SER A 66 -21.25 36.33 -12.14
N ASP A 67 -21.25 36.71 -13.42
CA ASP A 67 -21.55 35.78 -14.53
C ASP A 67 -20.52 34.65 -14.60
N VAL A 68 -19.23 34.95 -14.35
CA VAL A 68 -18.18 33.92 -14.28
C VAL A 68 -18.48 32.91 -13.17
N SER A 69 -18.93 33.40 -12.00
CA SER A 69 -19.30 32.55 -10.86
C SER A 69 -20.53 31.68 -11.17
N LEU A 70 -21.53 32.26 -11.85
CA LEU A 70 -22.76 31.57 -12.24
C LEU A 70 -22.48 30.50 -13.32
N CYS A 71 -21.69 30.83 -14.34
CA CYS A 71 -21.23 29.89 -15.37
C CYS A 71 -20.45 28.73 -14.73
N PHE A 72 -19.60 29.02 -13.75
CA PHE A 72 -18.87 27.98 -13.02
C PHE A 72 -19.80 27.07 -12.20
N SER A 73 -20.82 27.64 -11.56
CA SER A 73 -21.84 26.84 -10.83
C SER A 73 -22.64 25.92 -11.77
N ALA A 74 -23.08 26.44 -12.92
CA ALA A 74 -23.80 25.67 -13.94
C ALA A 74 -22.92 24.58 -14.56
N TRP A 75 -21.65 24.88 -14.83
CA TRP A 75 -20.68 23.89 -15.27
C TRP A 75 -20.50 22.79 -14.22
N GLN A 76 -20.38 23.14 -12.93
CA GLN A 76 -20.25 22.15 -11.87
C GLN A 76 -21.46 21.22 -11.79
N GLU A 77 -22.66 21.73 -12.03
CA GLU A 77 -23.88 20.92 -12.05
C GLU A 77 -23.81 19.87 -13.15
N LYS A 78 -23.59 20.29 -14.41
CA LYS A 78 -23.46 19.38 -15.55
C LYS A 78 -22.25 18.44 -15.41
N TYR A 79 -21.15 18.93 -14.88
CA TYR A 79 -19.91 18.16 -14.71
C TYR A 79 -20.04 17.07 -13.63
N PHE A 80 -20.93 17.28 -12.66
CA PHE A 80 -21.21 16.33 -11.59
C PHE A 80 -22.46 15.49 -11.82
N ASP A 81 -23.21 15.68 -12.89
CA ASP A 81 -24.49 15.00 -13.18
C ASP A 81 -24.35 13.52 -13.65
N GLY A 82 -23.39 12.76 -13.11
CA GLY A 82 -23.30 11.30 -13.26
C GLY A 82 -22.86 10.75 -14.63
N ASN A 83 -23.06 11.47 -15.72
CA ASN A 83 -22.74 11.04 -17.10
C ASN A 83 -21.24 11.01 -17.44
N THR A 84 -20.36 11.17 -16.44
CA THR A 84 -18.91 11.12 -16.64
C THR A 84 -18.31 9.88 -15.98
N ASN A 85 -17.61 9.04 -16.74
CA ASN A 85 -16.85 7.87 -16.25
C ASN A 85 -15.61 8.26 -15.39
N LYS A 86 -15.62 9.42 -14.73
CA LYS A 86 -14.50 10.00 -13.98
C LYS A 86 -14.70 9.80 -12.47
N GLN A 87 -13.60 9.55 -11.76
CA GLN A 87 -13.60 9.31 -10.32
C GLN A 87 -14.02 10.55 -9.52
N PRO A 88 -14.68 10.42 -8.35
CA PRO A 88 -15.03 11.57 -7.51
C PRO A 88 -13.84 12.46 -7.15
N TYR A 89 -12.69 11.89 -6.80
CA TYR A 89 -11.49 12.69 -6.48
C TYR A 89 -10.94 13.42 -7.72
N THR A 90 -11.05 12.81 -8.90
CA THR A 90 -10.65 13.42 -10.19
C THR A 90 -11.60 14.54 -10.56
N LEU A 91 -12.90 14.34 -10.38
CA LEU A 91 -13.94 15.34 -10.57
C LEU A 91 -13.70 16.55 -9.65
N ILE A 92 -13.49 16.32 -8.36
CA ILE A 92 -13.15 17.37 -7.38
C ILE A 92 -11.84 18.07 -7.74
N SER A 93 -10.80 17.32 -8.11
CA SER A 93 -9.51 17.90 -8.47
C SER A 93 -9.59 18.75 -9.73
N ASN A 94 -10.40 18.36 -10.71
CA ASN A 94 -10.61 19.12 -11.94
C ASN A 94 -11.41 20.39 -11.66
N ALA A 95 -12.51 20.29 -10.92
CA ALA A 95 -13.30 21.44 -10.51
C ALA A 95 -12.48 22.43 -9.65
N ARG A 96 -11.61 21.92 -8.77
CA ARG A 96 -10.68 22.76 -8.01
C ARG A 96 -9.66 23.45 -8.91
N ALA A 97 -9.09 22.74 -9.88
CA ALA A 97 -8.15 23.33 -10.83
C ALA A 97 -8.83 24.44 -11.66
N LEU A 98 -10.07 24.21 -12.10
CA LEU A 98 -10.87 25.22 -12.80
C LEU A 98 -11.12 26.45 -11.92
N LYS A 99 -11.60 26.25 -10.69
CA LYS A 99 -11.86 27.33 -9.74
C LYS A 99 -10.62 28.21 -9.54
N ILE A 100 -9.46 27.59 -9.29
CA ILE A 100 -8.20 28.30 -9.10
C ILE A 100 -7.80 29.08 -10.36
N ALA A 101 -7.98 28.48 -11.54
CA ALA A 101 -7.68 29.13 -12.81
C ALA A 101 -8.59 30.35 -13.05
N LEU A 102 -9.91 30.20 -12.84
CA LEU A 102 -10.87 31.30 -12.96
C LEU A 102 -10.58 32.41 -11.96
N SER A 103 -10.29 32.09 -10.69
CA SER A 103 -9.93 33.09 -9.68
C SER A 103 -8.69 33.90 -10.08
N ARG A 104 -7.71 33.28 -10.73
CA ARG A 104 -6.53 33.98 -11.22
C ARG A 104 -6.86 34.84 -12.44
N LEU A 105 -7.66 34.34 -13.38
CA LEU A 105 -8.09 35.11 -14.55
C LEU A 105 -8.90 36.35 -14.17
N CYS A 106 -9.73 36.27 -13.12
CA CYS A 106 -10.48 37.38 -12.54
C CYS A 106 -9.65 38.31 -11.64
N SER A 107 -8.35 38.04 -11.44
CA SER A 107 -7.50 38.89 -10.61
C SER A 107 -7.05 40.15 -11.35
N HIS A 108 -6.89 41.25 -10.61
CA HIS A 108 -6.45 42.54 -11.13
C HIS A 108 -5.08 42.49 -11.83
N SER A 109 -4.22 41.53 -11.46
CA SER A 109 -2.88 41.36 -12.02
C SER A 109 -2.87 40.75 -13.43
N ILE A 110 -3.88 39.93 -13.76
CA ILE A 110 -3.95 39.20 -15.03
C ILE A 110 -4.97 39.81 -15.98
N ARG A 111 -6.10 40.32 -15.45
CA ARG A 111 -7.21 40.94 -16.20
C ARG A 111 -7.68 40.08 -17.39
N GLY A 112 -7.72 38.76 -17.19
CA GLY A 112 -8.14 37.80 -18.22
C GLY A 112 -9.65 37.60 -18.31
N LEU A 113 -10.38 37.84 -17.22
CA LEU A 113 -11.84 37.79 -17.11
C LEU A 113 -12.33 38.99 -16.28
N PRO A 114 -13.65 39.29 -16.28
CA PRO A 114 -14.23 40.30 -15.40
C PRO A 114 -13.82 40.09 -13.94
N GLU A 115 -13.47 41.18 -13.25
CA GLU A 115 -12.96 41.12 -11.88
C GLU A 115 -14.03 40.63 -10.91
N THR A 116 -13.66 39.70 -10.03
CA THR A 116 -14.51 39.22 -8.93
C THR A 116 -13.67 38.65 -7.81
N ASN A 117 -14.09 38.95 -6.58
CA ASN A 117 -13.53 38.35 -5.36
C ASN A 117 -14.29 37.08 -4.95
N HIS A 118 -15.39 36.75 -5.63
CA HIS A 118 -16.28 35.67 -5.23
C HIS A 118 -16.59 34.72 -6.40
N ILE A 119 -15.92 33.57 -6.39
CA ILE A 119 -16.26 32.43 -7.26
C ILE A 119 -16.93 31.35 -6.42
N ALA A 120 -18.04 30.82 -6.93
CA ALA A 120 -18.88 29.82 -6.29
C ALA A 120 -18.07 28.70 -5.60
N PRO A 121 -18.49 28.24 -4.41
CA PRO A 121 -17.84 27.15 -3.71
C PRO A 121 -17.96 25.83 -4.50
N LEU A 122 -16.99 24.94 -4.28
CA LEU A 122 -17.05 23.59 -4.86
C LEU A 122 -18.27 22.85 -4.30
N ARG A 123 -19.10 22.30 -5.16
CA ARG A 123 -20.23 21.43 -4.76
C ARG A 123 -19.67 20.20 -4.06
N ARG A 124 -20.35 19.78 -2.99
CA ARG A 124 -19.98 18.58 -2.23
C ARG A 124 -20.57 17.37 -2.95
N LEU A 125 -19.71 16.55 -3.56
CA LEU A 125 -20.12 15.27 -4.12
C LEU A 125 -20.39 14.28 -2.99
N ASN A 126 -21.57 13.66 -2.99
CA ASN A 126 -21.83 12.53 -2.10
C ASN A 126 -21.04 11.31 -2.61
N THR A 127 -19.92 11.02 -1.96
CA THR A 127 -19.01 9.94 -2.37
C THR A 127 -19.62 8.53 -2.38
N THR A 128 -20.80 8.33 -1.77
CA THR A 128 -21.53 7.06 -1.80
C THR A 128 -22.38 6.86 -3.06
N VAL A 129 -22.87 7.93 -3.68
CA VAL A 129 -23.69 7.87 -4.91
C VAL A 129 -22.81 7.72 -6.16
N PHE A 130 -21.59 8.27 -6.13
CA PHE A 130 -20.63 8.23 -7.25
C PHE A 130 -19.56 7.12 -7.12
N SER A 131 -19.65 6.24 -6.12
CA SER A 131 -18.75 5.08 -6.05
C SER A 131 -19.17 4.05 -7.08
N ASN A 132 -18.72 4.25 -8.32
CA ASN A 132 -18.77 3.21 -9.34
C ASN A 132 -18.06 1.96 -8.79
N THR A 133 -18.81 0.86 -8.65
CA THR A 133 -18.35 -0.42 -8.09
C THR A 133 -17.10 -0.93 -8.81
N VAL A 134 -16.91 -0.57 -10.09
CA VAL A 134 -15.73 -0.84 -10.94
C VAL A 134 -14.39 -0.47 -10.26
N ASN A 135 -14.36 0.56 -9.41
CA ASN A 135 -13.14 0.95 -8.69
C ASN A 135 -12.86 0.13 -7.45
N SER A 136 -13.90 -0.33 -6.76
CA SER A 136 -13.74 -1.33 -5.70
C SER A 136 -13.24 -2.64 -6.31
N ARG A 137 -13.73 -3.01 -7.50
CA ARG A 137 -13.27 -4.20 -8.26
C ARG A 137 -11.79 -4.16 -8.58
N SER A 138 -11.28 -3.02 -9.02
CA SER A 138 -9.89 -2.93 -9.49
C SER A 138 -8.83 -2.80 -8.40
N LYS A 139 -9.16 -2.67 -7.11
CA LYS A 139 -8.17 -2.45 -6.03
C LYS A 139 -7.41 -3.71 -5.60
N VAL A 140 -7.94 -4.89 -5.90
CA VAL A 140 -7.47 -6.18 -5.38
C VAL A 140 -7.11 -7.11 -6.55
N LEU A 141 -6.31 -8.15 -6.29
CA LEU A 141 -6.09 -9.22 -7.26
C LEU A 141 -7.39 -10.00 -7.49
N GLY A 142 -7.64 -10.45 -8.72
CA GLY A 142 -8.86 -11.21 -9.09
C GLY A 142 -10.12 -10.37 -9.36
N GLY A 143 -10.12 -9.07 -9.02
CA GLY A 143 -11.34 -8.28 -9.12
C GLY A 143 -12.25 -8.47 -7.90
N PHE A 144 -13.28 -7.65 -7.79
CA PHE A 144 -14.37 -7.84 -6.82
C PHE A 144 -15.67 -7.80 -7.61
N ASP A 145 -16.00 -8.90 -8.29
CA ASP A 145 -17.17 -8.93 -9.17
C ASP A 145 -18.44 -9.16 -8.35
N LEU A 146 -18.97 -8.07 -7.85
CA LEU A 146 -20.38 -7.99 -7.44
C LEU A 146 -21.19 -7.99 -8.73
N SER A 147 -22.09 -8.95 -8.93
CA SER A 147 -22.91 -9.04 -10.15
C SER A 147 -23.42 -7.66 -10.58
N THR A 148 -23.14 -7.28 -11.84
CA THR A 148 -23.49 -5.98 -12.40
C THR A 148 -24.99 -5.79 -12.63
N ASP A 149 -25.78 -6.86 -12.54
CA ASP A 149 -27.19 -6.87 -12.96
C ASP A 149 -28.15 -6.49 -11.84
N ILE A 150 -27.74 -5.57 -10.97
CA ILE A 150 -28.58 -5.08 -9.90
C ILE A 150 -28.60 -3.56 -9.95
N GLN A 151 -29.09 -3.04 -11.07
CA GLN A 151 -29.65 -1.70 -11.07
C GLN A 151 -30.81 -1.68 -10.06
N GLY A 152 -30.63 -0.95 -8.95
CA GLY A 152 -31.73 -0.59 -8.06
C GLY A 152 -31.98 -1.44 -6.81
N LYS A 153 -31.22 -2.52 -6.54
CA LYS A 153 -31.25 -3.17 -5.20
C LYS A 153 -29.93 -2.97 -4.47
N SER A 154 -30.01 -2.61 -3.19
CA SER A 154 -28.86 -2.58 -2.29
C SER A 154 -28.16 -3.93 -2.31
N LEU A 155 -26.83 -3.94 -2.31
CA LEU A 155 -25.98 -5.14 -2.28
C LEU A 155 -26.38 -6.15 -1.19
N THR A 156 -27.00 -5.66 -0.12
CA THR A 156 -27.58 -6.46 0.98
C THR A 156 -28.71 -7.39 0.56
N LEU A 157 -29.41 -7.12 -0.54
CA LEU A 157 -30.52 -7.93 -1.08
C LEU A 157 -30.07 -8.96 -2.13
N ALA A 158 -28.85 -8.85 -2.64
CA ALA A 158 -28.30 -9.73 -3.67
C ALA A 158 -27.54 -10.94 -3.11
N LEU A 159 -27.16 -10.85 -1.84
CA LEU A 159 -26.39 -11.84 -1.10
C LEU A 159 -27.34 -12.88 -0.45
N GLU A 160 -28.36 -13.33 -1.20
CA GLU A 160 -29.26 -14.41 -0.76
C GLU A 160 -28.56 -15.79 -0.78
N THR A 161 -27.36 -15.90 -1.38
CA THR A 161 -26.41 -16.97 -1.04
C THR A 161 -25.74 -16.67 0.30
N ASP A 162 -25.51 -17.73 1.09
CA ASP A 162 -24.84 -17.66 2.39
C ASP A 162 -23.56 -16.81 2.30
N ILE A 163 -23.60 -15.63 2.93
CA ILE A 163 -22.54 -14.60 2.91
C ILE A 163 -21.18 -15.21 3.27
N ASP A 164 -21.19 -16.26 4.09
CA ASP A 164 -19.98 -16.93 4.56
C ASP A 164 -19.31 -17.75 3.44
N ILE A 165 -20.09 -18.36 2.54
CA ILE A 165 -19.59 -19.08 1.37
C ILE A 165 -18.97 -18.10 0.38
N PHE A 166 -19.69 -17.02 0.04
CA PHE A 166 -19.19 -15.99 -0.88
C PHE A 166 -17.90 -15.33 -0.38
N LEU A 167 -17.85 -14.95 0.91
CA LEU A 167 -16.63 -14.39 1.51
C LEU A 167 -15.49 -15.41 1.53
N GLY A 168 -15.80 -16.67 1.83
CA GLY A 168 -14.85 -17.78 1.79
C GLY A 168 -14.21 -17.94 0.41
N ASP A 169 -15.02 -18.03 -0.64
CA ASP A 169 -14.58 -18.23 -2.02
C ASP A 169 -13.75 -17.05 -2.53
N LEU A 170 -14.17 -15.82 -2.22
CA LEU A 170 -13.44 -14.63 -2.59
C LEU A 170 -12.06 -14.58 -1.92
N ILE A 171 -11.99 -14.82 -0.61
CA ILE A 171 -10.72 -14.81 0.13
C ILE A 171 -9.84 -15.97 -0.33
N SER A 172 -10.41 -17.13 -0.64
CA SER A 172 -9.69 -18.26 -1.24
C SER A 172 -9.07 -17.88 -2.58
N THR A 173 -9.83 -17.22 -3.45
CA THR A 173 -9.34 -16.70 -4.74
C THR A 173 -8.21 -15.68 -4.55
N MET A 174 -8.38 -14.73 -3.61
CA MET A 174 -7.34 -13.75 -3.28
C MET A 174 -6.06 -14.41 -2.78
N LYS A 175 -6.18 -15.45 -1.94
CA LYS A 175 -5.04 -16.25 -1.45
C LYS A 175 -4.35 -16.96 -2.60
N LYS A 176 -5.10 -17.69 -3.44
CA LYS A 176 -4.60 -18.37 -4.63
C LYS A 176 -3.78 -17.42 -5.51
N HIS A 177 -4.33 -16.26 -5.87
CA HIS A 177 -3.62 -15.29 -6.73
C HIS A 177 -2.38 -14.71 -6.06
N ARG A 178 -2.45 -14.42 -4.76
CA ARG A 178 -1.30 -13.95 -3.96
C ARG A 178 -0.20 -15.01 -3.92
N ASP A 179 -0.56 -16.27 -3.67
CA ASP A 179 0.35 -17.41 -3.53
C ASP A 179 1.05 -17.73 -4.84
N VAL A 180 0.32 -17.73 -5.96
CA VAL A 180 0.91 -17.92 -7.30
C VAL A 180 1.98 -16.86 -7.59
N ILE A 181 1.67 -15.57 -7.36
CA ILE A 181 2.65 -14.49 -7.59
C ILE A 181 3.85 -14.63 -6.64
N TYR A 182 3.62 -15.01 -5.39
CA TYR A 182 4.65 -15.18 -4.39
C TYR A 182 5.58 -16.36 -4.72
N ASN A 183 5.03 -17.53 -5.04
CA ASN A 183 5.77 -18.73 -5.40
C ASN A 183 6.58 -18.56 -6.69
N ILE A 184 5.99 -17.98 -7.73
CA ILE A 184 6.72 -17.60 -8.96
C ILE A 184 7.90 -16.67 -8.62
N SER A 185 7.67 -15.66 -7.77
CA SER A 185 8.72 -14.70 -7.41
C SER A 185 9.85 -15.38 -6.61
N LYS A 186 9.53 -16.29 -5.69
CA LYS A 186 10.53 -17.08 -4.95
C LYS A 186 11.36 -17.94 -5.89
N ARG A 187 10.71 -18.73 -6.75
CA ARG A 187 11.41 -19.63 -7.67
C ARG A 187 12.27 -18.87 -8.67
N TYR A 188 11.74 -17.81 -9.25
CA TYR A 188 12.48 -16.97 -10.18
C TYR A 188 13.69 -16.28 -9.51
N LEU A 189 13.58 -15.89 -8.24
CA LEU A 189 14.70 -15.34 -7.49
C LEU A 189 15.81 -16.37 -7.27
N LEU A 190 15.47 -17.63 -6.98
CA LEU A 190 16.44 -18.72 -6.87
C LEU A 190 17.18 -18.91 -8.20
N ASP A 191 16.45 -19.03 -9.30
CA ASP A 191 17.04 -19.14 -10.63
C ASP A 191 18.00 -17.97 -10.96
N ALA A 192 17.59 -16.74 -10.64
CA ALA A 192 18.42 -15.56 -10.87
C ALA A 192 19.68 -15.57 -9.99
N SER A 193 19.56 -16.03 -8.75
CA SER A 193 20.70 -16.20 -7.83
C SER A 193 21.66 -17.27 -8.33
N ASP A 194 21.13 -18.39 -8.83
CA ASP A 194 21.94 -19.48 -9.40
C ASP A 194 22.70 -19.02 -10.64
N ARG A 195 22.06 -18.23 -11.52
CA ARG A 195 22.73 -17.62 -12.68
C ARG A 195 23.86 -16.68 -12.26
N PHE A 196 23.61 -15.82 -11.27
CA PHE A 196 24.62 -14.91 -10.76
C PHE A 196 25.83 -15.67 -10.17
N ASN A 197 25.56 -16.68 -9.33
CA ASN A 197 26.60 -17.53 -8.73
C ASN A 197 27.34 -18.38 -9.76
N PHE A 198 26.65 -18.85 -10.81
CA PHE A 198 27.25 -19.59 -11.91
C PHE A 198 28.29 -18.74 -12.66
N ARG A 199 27.98 -17.45 -12.91
CA ARG A 199 28.93 -16.54 -13.56
C ARG A 199 30.20 -16.34 -12.73
N GLU A 200 30.09 -16.20 -11.40
CA GLU A 200 31.26 -16.09 -10.51
C GLU A 200 32.20 -17.29 -10.67
N LYS A 201 31.64 -18.52 -10.72
CA LYS A 201 32.41 -19.75 -10.95
C LYS A 201 33.11 -19.77 -12.32
N VAL A 202 32.41 -19.33 -13.36
CA VAL A 202 32.94 -19.29 -14.73
C VAL A 202 34.07 -18.28 -14.87
N VAL A 203 33.89 -17.07 -14.35
CA VAL A 203 34.86 -15.97 -14.41
C VAL A 203 36.15 -16.33 -13.67
N ALA A 204 36.05 -17.06 -12.56
CA ALA A 204 37.22 -17.55 -11.83
C ALA A 204 38.01 -18.61 -12.60
N LYS A 205 37.37 -19.34 -13.52
CA LYS A 205 37.98 -20.43 -14.30
C LYS A 205 38.62 -19.94 -15.61
N ILE A 206 38.03 -18.93 -16.26
CA ILE A 206 38.46 -18.45 -17.57
C ILE A 206 39.16 -17.10 -17.40
N ASP A 207 40.45 -17.08 -17.70
CA ASP A 207 41.27 -15.87 -17.63
C ASP A 207 41.06 -14.95 -18.85
N ARG A 208 41.39 -13.68 -18.67
CA ARG A 208 41.27 -12.63 -19.68
C ARG A 208 42.21 -12.85 -20.88
N SER A 209 43.37 -13.49 -20.67
CA SER A 209 44.34 -13.82 -21.73
C SER A 209 43.71 -14.56 -22.92
N LEU A 210 42.73 -15.43 -22.67
CA LEU A 210 42.00 -16.16 -23.72
C LEU A 210 41.40 -15.25 -24.82
N PHE A 211 41.03 -14.03 -24.45
CA PHE A 211 40.39 -13.07 -25.35
C PHE A 211 41.37 -12.03 -25.89
N ASP A 212 42.31 -11.58 -25.06
CA ASP A 212 43.31 -10.59 -25.47
C ASP A 212 44.28 -11.19 -26.52
N ASP A 213 44.62 -12.48 -26.40
CA ASP A 213 45.49 -13.21 -27.35
C ASP A 213 44.75 -13.67 -28.62
N ASN A 214 43.43 -13.46 -28.72
CA ASN A 214 42.58 -13.96 -29.80
C ASN A 214 41.61 -12.88 -30.29
N PRO A 215 42.09 -11.88 -31.06
CA PRO A 215 41.29 -10.72 -31.47
C PRO A 215 40.10 -11.09 -32.35
N ASP A 216 40.19 -12.18 -33.12
CA ASP A 216 39.11 -12.66 -33.99
C ASP A 216 38.03 -13.44 -33.23
N LEU A 217 38.27 -13.79 -31.96
CA LEU A 217 37.35 -14.54 -31.09
C LEU A 217 36.89 -15.87 -31.70
N LEU A 218 37.82 -16.56 -32.40
CA LEU A 218 37.59 -17.85 -33.06
C LEU A 218 38.24 -19.00 -32.28
N HIS A 219 37.62 -20.17 -32.29
CA HIS A 219 38.17 -21.36 -31.64
C HIS A 219 39.44 -21.82 -32.38
N PRO A 220 40.54 -22.11 -31.66
CA PRO A 220 41.85 -22.37 -32.28
C PRO A 220 41.86 -23.60 -33.19
N THR A 221 41.11 -24.65 -32.83
CA THR A 221 41.18 -25.96 -33.49
C THR A 221 39.86 -26.47 -34.09
N ARG A 222 38.73 -25.80 -33.87
CA ARG A 222 37.41 -26.31 -34.28
C ARG A 222 36.93 -25.57 -35.52
N VAL A 223 36.63 -26.33 -36.56
CA VAL A 223 36.21 -25.87 -37.88
C VAL A 223 34.88 -26.52 -38.26
N SER A 224 34.04 -25.76 -38.98
CA SER A 224 32.78 -26.23 -39.54
C SER A 224 33.03 -27.16 -40.73
N CYS A 225 31.99 -27.88 -41.17
CA CYS A 225 32.01 -28.67 -42.40
C CYS A 225 32.33 -27.85 -43.67
N LYS A 226 32.21 -26.52 -43.61
CA LYS A 226 32.56 -25.57 -44.69
C LYS A 226 33.94 -24.94 -44.50
N GLY A 227 34.78 -25.47 -43.59
CA GLY A 227 36.14 -24.99 -43.33
C GLY A 227 36.23 -23.70 -42.49
N GLN A 228 35.10 -23.13 -42.04
CA GLN A 228 35.11 -21.90 -41.22
C GLN A 228 35.34 -22.24 -39.75
N ARG A 229 36.29 -21.56 -39.08
CA ARG A 229 36.53 -21.74 -37.64
C ARG A 229 35.29 -21.34 -36.84
N TYR A 230 34.96 -22.12 -35.82
CA TYR A 230 33.86 -21.78 -34.92
C TYR A 230 34.17 -20.54 -34.10
N SER A 231 33.16 -19.71 -33.82
CA SER A 231 33.28 -18.67 -32.80
C SER A 231 33.53 -19.30 -31.42
N LEU A 232 34.31 -18.65 -30.57
CA LEU A 232 34.47 -19.04 -29.15
C LEU A 232 33.14 -19.11 -28.40
N PHE A 233 32.11 -18.43 -28.90
CA PHE A 233 30.77 -18.37 -28.31
C PHE A 233 29.79 -19.34 -28.97
N ASN A 234 30.24 -20.29 -29.79
CA ASN A 234 29.34 -21.21 -30.48
C ASN A 234 28.65 -22.19 -29.50
N SER A 235 27.36 -22.50 -29.74
CA SER A 235 26.55 -23.44 -28.93
C SER A 235 27.07 -24.87 -28.99
N ASP A 236 27.70 -25.23 -30.11
CA ASP A 236 28.02 -26.63 -30.42
C ASP A 236 29.41 -27.05 -29.89
N LEU A 237 30.03 -26.21 -29.04
CA LEU A 237 31.32 -26.50 -28.43
C LEU A 237 31.16 -27.38 -27.17
N SER A 238 31.75 -28.58 -27.17
CA SER A 238 31.94 -29.42 -25.98
C SER A 238 33.40 -29.90 -25.82
N ASN A 239 33.78 -30.25 -24.58
CA ASN A 239 35.13 -30.48 -24.01
C ASN A 239 35.78 -29.25 -23.33
N GLY A 240 35.21 -28.80 -22.21
CA GLY A 240 35.86 -27.86 -21.28
C GLY A 240 35.87 -26.38 -21.67
N LYS A 241 35.64 -26.05 -22.95
CA LYS A 241 35.48 -24.69 -23.49
C LYS A 241 34.03 -24.48 -23.97
N CYS A 242 33.07 -24.46 -23.05
CA CYS A 242 31.65 -24.23 -23.40
C CYS A 242 31.47 -22.80 -23.94
N GLY A 243 30.75 -22.63 -25.05
CA GLY A 243 30.51 -21.32 -25.65
C GLY A 243 29.76 -20.35 -24.74
N LYS A 244 28.89 -20.86 -23.86
CA LYS A 244 28.22 -20.07 -22.82
C LYS A 244 29.23 -19.51 -21.82
N ASP A 245 30.13 -20.36 -21.33
CA ASP A 245 31.12 -19.97 -20.33
C ASP A 245 32.07 -18.91 -20.89
N ASN A 246 32.57 -19.12 -22.10
CA ASN A 246 33.40 -18.16 -22.82
C ASN A 246 32.66 -16.81 -23.02
N LEU A 247 31.38 -16.85 -23.36
CA LEU A 247 30.57 -15.64 -23.51
C LEU A 247 30.46 -14.87 -22.20
N LEU A 248 30.18 -15.57 -21.10
CA LEU A 248 30.04 -14.95 -19.78
C LEU A 248 31.36 -14.33 -19.31
N ALA A 249 32.47 -15.06 -19.46
CA ALA A 249 33.80 -14.58 -19.12
C ALA A 249 34.22 -13.38 -19.99
N TYR A 250 33.94 -13.41 -21.30
CA TYR A 250 34.25 -12.30 -22.20
C TYR A 250 33.47 -11.02 -21.83
N ILE A 251 32.17 -11.13 -21.55
CA ILE A 251 31.37 -9.97 -21.15
C ILE A 251 31.90 -9.40 -19.83
N TRP A 252 32.29 -10.24 -18.88
CA TRP A 252 32.87 -9.79 -17.62
C TRP A 252 34.22 -9.08 -17.81
N HIS A 253 35.21 -9.77 -18.39
CA HIS A 253 36.59 -9.28 -18.50
C HIS A 253 36.75 -8.15 -19.51
N CYS A 254 36.13 -8.28 -20.70
CA CYS A 254 36.34 -7.36 -21.82
C CYS A 254 35.27 -6.25 -21.90
N LYS A 255 34.06 -6.50 -21.37
CA LYS A 255 32.95 -5.53 -21.37
C LYS A 255 32.52 -5.08 -19.97
N ARG A 256 33.28 -5.42 -18.92
CA ARG A 256 33.02 -5.03 -17.52
C ARG A 256 31.62 -5.44 -17.00
N GLY A 257 31.04 -6.50 -17.56
CA GLY A 257 29.69 -6.98 -17.21
C GLY A 257 28.55 -6.27 -17.96
N PHE A 258 28.83 -5.34 -18.88
CA PHE A 258 27.79 -4.65 -19.64
C PHE A 258 27.30 -5.47 -20.84
N VAL A 259 26.00 -5.78 -20.84
CA VAL A 259 25.32 -6.47 -21.94
C VAL A 259 24.77 -5.45 -22.96
N ASN A 260 25.57 -5.15 -23.99
CA ASN A 260 25.20 -4.23 -25.07
C ASN A 260 25.02 -4.96 -26.40
N ARG A 261 24.38 -4.30 -27.39
CA ARG A 261 24.25 -4.87 -28.75
C ARG A 261 25.56 -4.85 -29.54
N ASP A 262 26.51 -4.00 -29.15
CA ASP A 262 27.82 -3.86 -29.78
C ASP A 262 28.74 -5.02 -29.33
N PHE A 263 28.46 -6.21 -29.86
CA PHE A 263 29.13 -7.46 -29.54
C PHE A 263 30.02 -7.90 -30.70
N SER A 264 31.33 -8.00 -30.44
CA SER A 264 32.38 -8.25 -31.44
C SER A 264 32.48 -9.69 -31.95
N GLY A 265 31.37 -10.44 -32.07
CA GLY A 265 31.39 -11.86 -32.47
C GLY A 265 30.69 -12.12 -33.80
N ALA A 266 31.29 -12.99 -34.63
CA ALA A 266 30.67 -13.47 -35.87
C ALA A 266 29.26 -14.06 -35.61
N ASN A 267 28.28 -13.70 -36.44
CA ASN A 267 26.88 -14.18 -36.39
C ASN A 267 26.10 -13.88 -35.08
N ASN A 268 26.52 -12.90 -34.28
CA ASN A 268 25.84 -12.39 -33.08
C ASN A 268 25.34 -13.49 -32.11
N ASN A 269 26.27 -14.22 -31.50
CA ASN A 269 25.98 -15.30 -30.54
C ASN A 269 25.51 -14.80 -29.15
N LEU A 270 25.38 -13.48 -28.94
CA LEU A 270 25.15 -12.87 -27.63
C LEU A 270 23.95 -13.44 -26.88
N TYR A 271 22.83 -13.68 -27.58
CA TYR A 271 21.61 -14.19 -26.97
C TYR A 271 21.37 -15.68 -27.24
N LYS A 272 22.30 -16.40 -27.89
CA LYS A 272 22.09 -17.81 -28.24
C LYS A 272 22.05 -18.73 -27.02
N HIS A 273 22.76 -18.34 -25.94
CA HIS A 273 22.88 -19.13 -24.71
C HIS A 273 21.90 -18.71 -23.60
N SER A 274 20.99 -17.80 -23.90
CA SER A 274 20.01 -17.25 -22.96
C SER A 274 18.64 -17.24 -23.60
N LYS A 275 17.58 -17.66 -22.88
CA LYS A 275 16.23 -17.67 -23.43
C LYS A 275 15.74 -16.26 -23.78
N ASN A 276 16.14 -15.28 -22.97
CA ASN A 276 15.77 -13.88 -23.15
C ASN A 276 16.88 -12.95 -22.65
N ARG A 277 16.73 -11.65 -22.96
CA ARG A 277 17.70 -10.62 -22.57
C ARG A 277 17.77 -10.38 -21.06
N PHE A 278 16.74 -10.76 -20.30
CA PHE A 278 16.72 -10.60 -18.85
C PHE A 278 17.62 -11.62 -18.20
N GLU A 279 17.54 -12.88 -18.64
CA GLU A 279 18.37 -13.98 -18.16
C GLU A 279 19.87 -13.66 -18.32
N LEU A 280 20.28 -13.20 -19.51
CA LEU A 280 21.68 -12.84 -19.76
C LEU A 280 22.17 -11.73 -18.80
N ARG A 281 21.31 -10.77 -18.47
CA ARG A 281 21.64 -9.69 -17.53
C ARG A 281 21.76 -10.19 -16.09
N GLU A 282 21.07 -11.25 -15.71
CA GLU A 282 21.09 -11.82 -14.35
C GLU A 282 22.41 -12.46 -14.00
N TYR A 283 23.18 -12.90 -14.99
CA TYR A 283 24.56 -13.33 -14.75
C TYR A 283 25.45 -12.18 -14.26
N PHE A 284 25.17 -10.92 -14.60
CA PHE A 284 26.02 -9.77 -14.28
C PHE A 284 25.43 -8.82 -13.23
N GLY A 285 24.13 -8.93 -12.95
CA GLY A 285 23.49 -8.22 -11.86
C GLY A 285 21.98 -8.21 -11.96
N LEU A 286 21.35 -7.14 -11.48
CA LEU A 286 19.90 -7.09 -11.41
C LEU A 286 19.24 -6.92 -12.81
N SER A 287 18.24 -7.73 -13.10
CA SER A 287 17.34 -7.56 -14.26
C SER A 287 16.01 -6.94 -13.82
N THR A 288 15.21 -6.50 -14.79
CA THR A 288 13.84 -6.04 -14.51
C THR A 288 12.98 -7.14 -13.86
N LEU A 289 13.18 -8.41 -14.22
CA LEU A 289 12.37 -9.53 -13.74
C LEU A 289 12.78 -9.92 -12.31
N SER A 290 14.07 -10.07 -12.04
CA SER A 290 14.57 -10.33 -10.68
C SER A 290 14.32 -9.15 -9.73
N ALA A 291 14.39 -7.90 -10.21
CA ALA A 291 13.97 -6.72 -9.44
C ALA A 291 12.50 -6.78 -9.02
N VAL A 292 11.62 -7.16 -9.95
CA VAL A 292 10.18 -7.32 -9.69
C VAL A 292 9.93 -8.48 -8.72
N ALA A 293 10.60 -9.62 -8.90
CA ALA A 293 10.49 -10.77 -8.01
C ALA A 293 10.87 -10.40 -6.56
N CYS A 294 12.02 -9.75 -6.37
CA CYS A 294 12.43 -9.23 -5.05
C CYS A 294 11.39 -8.25 -4.48
N CYS A 295 10.91 -7.32 -5.30
CA CYS A 295 9.91 -6.34 -4.89
C CYS A 295 8.62 -7.02 -4.42
N ASN A 296 8.14 -8.05 -5.13
CA ASN A 296 6.94 -8.81 -4.77
C ASN A 296 7.11 -9.54 -3.43
N ILE A 297 8.23 -10.25 -3.24
CA ILE A 297 8.55 -10.97 -1.99
C ILE A 297 8.55 -10.00 -0.81
N ILE A 298 9.34 -8.92 -0.90
CA ILE A 298 9.45 -7.93 0.17
C ILE A 298 8.08 -7.28 0.46
N ILE A 299 7.27 -7.04 -0.58
CA ILE A 299 5.92 -6.49 -0.41
C ILE A 299 5.00 -7.47 0.33
N VAL A 300 4.96 -8.75 -0.05
CA VAL A 300 4.07 -9.75 0.57
C VAL A 300 4.44 -9.98 2.03
N GLU A 301 5.74 -10.08 2.33
CA GLU A 301 6.18 -10.37 3.70
C GLU A 301 6.12 -9.14 4.62
N SER A 302 6.50 -7.96 4.10
CA SER A 302 6.58 -6.75 4.95
C SER A 302 5.37 -5.81 4.83
N GLY A 303 4.66 -5.79 3.70
CA GLY A 303 3.61 -4.81 3.43
C GLY A 303 4.11 -3.37 3.24
N ILE A 304 5.42 -3.18 2.99
CA ILE A 304 6.01 -1.87 2.70
C ILE A 304 5.32 -1.21 1.50
N ASN A 305 5.22 0.11 1.51
CA ASN A 305 4.62 0.81 0.37
C ASN A 305 5.48 0.65 -0.89
N VAL A 306 4.85 0.33 -2.02
CA VAL A 306 5.51 0.09 -3.32
C VAL A 306 6.38 1.26 -3.78
N ASP A 307 5.96 2.50 -3.52
CA ASP A 307 6.73 3.67 -3.92
C ASP A 307 7.91 3.89 -2.94
N SER A 308 7.75 3.54 -1.66
CA SER A 308 8.82 3.58 -0.67
C SER A 308 9.90 2.52 -0.92
N ILE A 309 9.53 1.27 -1.19
CA ILE A 309 10.48 0.17 -1.42
C ILE A 309 11.42 0.46 -2.61
N ARG A 310 10.87 0.93 -3.72
CA ARG A 310 11.64 1.29 -4.92
C ARG A 310 12.64 2.42 -4.68
N ASN A 311 12.37 3.24 -3.67
CA ASN A 311 13.20 4.37 -3.31
C ASN A 311 14.19 4.08 -2.17
N LEU A 312 14.20 2.87 -1.61
CA LEU A 312 15.11 2.52 -0.53
C LEU A 312 16.57 2.65 -0.96
N SER A 313 17.39 3.07 -0.01
CA SER A 313 18.83 3.28 -0.17
C SER A 313 19.60 2.59 0.94
N LEU A 314 20.66 1.87 0.56
CA LEU A 314 21.62 1.28 1.48
C LEU A 314 22.26 2.36 2.37
N SER A 315 22.78 1.92 3.52
CA SER A 315 23.61 2.74 4.38
C SER A 315 24.90 3.17 3.65
N SER A 316 25.62 4.14 4.20
CA SER A 316 26.93 4.55 3.67
C SER A 316 27.96 3.42 3.64
N GLN A 317 27.77 2.39 4.47
CA GLN A 317 28.60 1.18 4.53
C GLN A 317 28.15 0.09 3.53
N GLY A 318 27.14 0.36 2.68
CA GLY A 318 26.60 -0.62 1.73
C GLY A 318 25.71 -1.69 2.37
N SER A 319 25.41 -1.59 3.67
CA SER A 319 24.57 -2.54 4.39
C SER A 319 23.08 -2.16 4.39
N THR A 320 22.22 -3.17 4.47
CA THR A 320 20.76 -3.08 4.64
C THR A 320 20.32 -2.83 6.07
N ASN A 321 21.23 -2.82 7.07
CA ASN A 321 20.89 -2.74 8.50
C ASN A 321 20.00 -1.53 8.86
N GLN A 322 20.13 -0.40 8.17
CA GLN A 322 19.27 0.77 8.42
C GLN A 322 17.83 0.60 7.92
N ILE A 323 17.60 -0.36 7.03
CA ILE A 323 16.34 -0.64 6.34
C ILE A 323 15.68 -1.90 6.86
N PHE A 324 16.47 -2.97 7.04
CA PHE A 324 16.02 -4.32 7.34
C PHE A 324 16.99 -4.96 8.33
N GLU A 325 16.45 -5.41 9.46
CA GLU A 325 17.20 -6.11 10.52
C GLU A 325 16.46 -7.41 10.87
N PRO A 326 17.03 -8.59 10.61
CA PRO A 326 16.51 -9.86 11.12
C PRO A 326 16.45 -9.88 12.64
N THR A 327 15.48 -10.60 13.21
CA THR A 327 15.34 -10.81 14.66
C THR A 327 14.93 -12.27 14.92
N PRO A 328 15.12 -12.83 16.13
CA PRO A 328 14.84 -14.25 16.39
C PRO A 328 13.40 -14.69 16.05
N ASN A 329 12.42 -13.78 16.15
CA ASN A 329 10.99 -14.06 15.95
C ASN A 329 10.38 -13.30 14.75
N GLY A 330 11.20 -12.82 13.81
CA GLY A 330 10.72 -11.94 12.75
C GLY A 330 11.79 -11.00 12.22
N PHE A 331 11.37 -9.81 11.80
CA PHE A 331 12.31 -8.79 11.33
C PHE A 331 11.77 -7.40 11.64
N ARG A 332 12.67 -6.43 11.55
CA ARG A 332 12.36 -5.03 11.67
C ARG A 332 12.62 -4.36 10.33
N ILE A 333 11.64 -3.57 9.88
CA ILE A 333 11.76 -2.76 8.67
C ILE A 333 11.62 -1.28 8.99
N SER A 334 12.43 -0.47 8.34
CA SER A 334 12.65 0.93 8.62
C SER A 334 12.76 1.71 7.31
N TYR A 335 11.91 2.71 7.08
CA TYR A 335 11.91 3.47 5.83
C TYR A 335 11.21 4.82 5.92
N HIS A 336 11.59 5.76 5.05
CA HIS A 336 10.90 7.03 4.91
C HIS A 336 9.63 6.90 4.04
N LYS A 337 8.51 7.42 4.55
CA LYS A 337 7.23 7.42 3.85
C LYS A 337 6.92 8.84 3.37
N ALA A 338 7.28 9.14 2.12
CA ALA A 338 7.18 10.48 1.53
C ALA A 338 5.79 11.15 1.72
N ARG A 339 4.71 10.40 1.50
CA ARG A 339 3.33 10.91 1.65
C ARG A 339 2.95 11.27 3.09
N ALA A 340 3.56 10.62 4.07
CA ALA A 340 3.33 10.90 5.49
C ALA A 340 4.39 11.83 6.08
N LYS A 341 5.42 12.21 5.30
CA LYS A 341 6.58 13.00 5.74
C LYS A 341 7.20 12.48 7.05
N ALA A 342 7.25 11.17 7.21
CA ALA A 342 7.64 10.53 8.46
C ALA A 342 8.52 9.29 8.22
N HIS A 343 9.44 9.06 9.14
CA HIS A 343 10.22 7.83 9.21
C HIS A 343 9.38 6.75 9.90
N PHE A 344 9.15 5.63 9.23
CA PHE A 344 8.43 4.49 9.79
C PHE A 344 9.43 3.42 10.22
N LYS A 345 9.19 2.85 11.40
CA LYS A 345 9.95 1.72 11.95
C LYS A 345 8.95 0.74 12.56
N ARG A 346 9.04 -0.53 12.20
CA ARG A 346 8.10 -1.56 12.70
C ARG A 346 8.75 -2.93 12.77
N THR A 347 8.27 -3.73 13.71
CA THR A 347 8.65 -5.13 13.89
C THR A 347 7.50 -6.01 13.39
N LEU A 348 7.83 -6.94 12.51
CA LEU A 348 6.92 -7.90 11.90
C LEU A 348 7.41 -9.32 12.22
N LYS A 349 6.48 -10.27 12.28
CA LYS A 349 6.80 -11.70 12.41
C LYS A 349 7.00 -12.28 11.01
N HIS A 350 7.84 -13.31 10.90
CA HIS A 350 7.91 -14.08 9.67
C HIS A 350 6.55 -14.76 9.42
N VAL A 351 6.16 -14.82 8.14
CA VAL A 351 4.92 -15.46 7.71
C VAL A 351 5.10 -16.97 7.69
N THR A 352 6.30 -17.42 7.32
CA THR A 352 6.70 -18.82 7.17
C THR A 352 7.93 -19.10 8.02
N THR A 353 8.20 -20.39 8.26
CA THR A 353 9.42 -20.86 8.93
C THR A 353 10.68 -20.51 8.15
N GLU A 354 10.60 -20.48 6.82
CA GLU A 354 11.65 -19.98 5.93
C GLU A 354 11.24 -18.63 5.29
N PRO A 355 11.73 -17.50 5.79
CA PRO A 355 11.42 -16.18 5.22
C PRO A 355 12.27 -15.89 3.98
N PHE A 356 11.62 -15.55 2.87
CA PHE A 356 12.31 -15.24 1.61
C PHE A 356 12.73 -13.77 1.51
N ILE A 357 12.19 -12.90 2.38
CA ILE A 357 12.53 -11.47 2.41
C ILE A 357 14.04 -11.23 2.63
N GLU A 358 14.69 -12.06 3.45
CA GLU A 358 16.13 -12.00 3.71
C GLU A 358 16.92 -12.27 2.43
N ARG A 359 16.63 -13.41 1.79
CA ARG A 359 17.23 -13.79 0.50
C ARG A 359 17.02 -12.71 -0.57
N ALA A 360 15.85 -12.06 -0.59
CA ALA A 360 15.58 -10.98 -1.53
C ALA A 360 16.44 -9.74 -1.27
N PHE A 361 16.65 -9.35 -0.01
CA PHE A 361 17.56 -8.24 0.32
C PHE A 361 19.01 -8.60 0.03
N ASP A 362 19.45 -9.80 0.39
CA ASP A 362 20.82 -10.27 0.16
C ASP A 362 21.14 -10.33 -1.33
N TYR A 363 20.24 -10.90 -2.14
CA TYR A 363 20.39 -10.91 -3.59
C TYR A 363 20.46 -9.49 -4.17
N LEU A 364 19.61 -8.55 -3.70
CA LEU A 364 19.66 -7.17 -4.17
C LEU A 364 21.00 -6.50 -3.84
N VAL A 365 21.57 -6.73 -2.67
CA VAL A 365 22.88 -6.17 -2.28
C VAL A 365 23.98 -6.79 -3.16
N THR A 366 24.04 -8.11 -3.22
CA THR A 366 25.10 -8.84 -3.91
C THR A 366 25.07 -8.60 -5.42
N ALA A 367 23.89 -8.76 -6.05
CA ALA A 367 23.73 -8.61 -7.50
C ALA A 367 23.90 -7.17 -8.00
N THR A 368 23.84 -6.17 -7.13
CA THR A 368 24.07 -4.76 -7.52
C THR A 368 25.43 -4.23 -7.11
N SER A 369 26.22 -4.98 -6.33
CA SER A 369 27.53 -4.55 -5.80
C SER A 369 28.46 -4.02 -6.89
N HIS A 370 28.67 -4.79 -7.97
CA HIS A 370 29.49 -4.40 -9.12
C HIS A 370 28.94 -3.14 -9.81
N HIS A 371 27.64 -3.11 -10.09
CA HIS A 371 26.99 -1.96 -10.74
C HIS A 371 27.13 -0.66 -9.94
N ARG A 372 27.20 -0.72 -8.60
CA ARG A 372 27.38 0.45 -7.74
C ARG A 372 28.74 1.12 -7.94
N THR A 373 29.77 0.38 -8.35
CA THR A 373 31.10 0.93 -8.59
C THR A 373 31.14 1.92 -9.76
N PHE A 374 30.16 1.84 -10.69
CA PHE A 374 30.06 2.71 -11.86
C PHE A 374 29.17 3.94 -11.65
N VAL A 375 28.61 4.12 -10.45
CA VAL A 375 27.68 5.22 -10.16
C VAL A 375 28.16 5.97 -8.92
N SER A 376 28.08 7.29 -8.94
CA SER A 376 28.43 8.15 -7.81
C SER A 376 27.19 8.77 -7.14
N GLY A 377 27.39 9.32 -5.94
CA GLY A 377 26.38 10.08 -5.21
C GLY A 377 25.23 9.23 -4.64
N ASN A 378 24.05 9.85 -4.48
CA ASN A 378 22.88 9.19 -3.88
C ASN A 378 22.30 8.04 -4.72
N THR A 379 22.57 8.04 -6.02
CA THR A 379 22.10 6.99 -6.94
C THR A 379 22.80 5.67 -6.64
N SER A 380 24.10 5.68 -6.32
CA SER A 380 24.87 4.47 -6.00
C SER A 380 24.39 3.76 -4.74
N LYS A 381 23.61 4.43 -3.88
CA LYS A 381 23.01 3.86 -2.68
C LYS A 381 21.66 3.19 -2.94
N ARG A 382 21.01 3.41 -4.09
CA ARG A 382 19.66 2.85 -4.38
C ARG A 382 19.68 1.33 -4.41
N LEU A 383 18.70 0.66 -3.82
CA LEU A 383 18.62 -0.81 -3.81
C LEU A 383 18.47 -1.40 -5.22
N PHE A 384 17.59 -0.82 -6.04
CA PHE A 384 17.28 -1.33 -7.38
C PHE A 384 18.07 -0.58 -8.46
N LEU A 385 19.26 -1.07 -8.77
CA LEU A 385 20.13 -0.56 -9.84
C LEU A 385 20.28 -1.61 -10.93
N TYR A 386 20.15 -1.20 -12.19
CA TYR A 386 20.32 -2.09 -13.33
C TYR A 386 20.96 -1.38 -14.51
N GLN A 387 21.46 -2.17 -15.45
CA GLN A 387 21.98 -1.66 -16.71
C GLN A 387 20.85 -1.16 -17.62
N SER A 388 20.96 0.10 -18.04
CA SER A 388 20.03 0.70 -19.00
C SER A 388 20.06 -0.04 -20.34
N SER A 389 18.90 -0.15 -20.99
CA SER A 389 18.83 -0.62 -22.38
C SER A 389 18.95 0.50 -23.41
N SER A 390 18.78 1.77 -23.00
CA SER A 390 18.74 2.92 -23.90
C SER A 390 20.10 3.60 -24.08
N THR A 391 20.96 3.52 -23.08
CA THR A 391 22.24 4.22 -23.04
C THR A 391 23.35 3.22 -22.75
N SER A 392 24.28 3.08 -23.69
CA SER A 392 25.41 2.17 -23.60
C SER A 392 26.20 2.43 -22.31
N ASN A 393 26.57 1.35 -21.61
CA ASN A 393 27.40 1.38 -20.39
C ASN A 393 26.88 2.28 -19.25
N SER A 394 25.55 2.50 -19.16
CA SER A 394 24.97 3.28 -18.07
C SER A 394 24.22 2.40 -17.07
N ILE A 395 24.47 2.64 -15.78
CA ILE A 395 23.72 2.07 -14.67
C ILE A 395 22.75 3.13 -14.15
N ILE A 396 21.47 2.76 -14.07
CA ILE A 396 20.40 3.64 -13.62
C ILE A 396 19.49 2.92 -12.61
N PRO A 397 18.76 3.66 -11.76
CA PRO A 397 17.70 3.08 -10.96
C PRO A 397 16.60 2.46 -11.83
N VAL A 398 16.03 1.35 -11.37
CA VAL A 398 14.88 0.73 -12.05
C VAL A 398 13.70 1.69 -12.03
N SER A 399 13.18 2.04 -13.21
CA SER A 399 12.07 2.98 -13.34
C SER A 399 10.73 2.37 -12.94
N ASP A 400 9.77 3.20 -12.55
CA ASP A 400 8.41 2.74 -12.24
C ASP A 400 7.73 2.02 -13.41
N MET A 401 8.05 2.44 -14.64
CA MET A 401 7.56 1.78 -15.85
C MET A 401 8.14 0.39 -15.99
N ALA A 402 9.45 0.22 -15.75
CA ALA A 402 10.11 -1.08 -15.79
C ALA A 402 9.53 -2.05 -14.76
N PHE A 403 9.24 -1.59 -13.53
CA PHE A 403 8.53 -2.43 -12.56
C PHE A 403 7.11 -2.79 -13.02
N LYS A 404 6.38 -1.86 -13.64
CA LYS A 404 5.00 -2.09 -14.07
C LYS A 404 4.92 -3.08 -15.24
N SER A 405 5.77 -2.92 -16.25
CA SER A 405 5.85 -3.85 -17.38
C SER A 405 6.48 -5.18 -16.97
N GLY A 406 7.51 -5.12 -16.13
CA GLY A 406 8.22 -6.27 -15.57
C GLY A 406 7.33 -7.19 -14.74
N PHE A 407 6.35 -6.64 -13.99
CA PHE A 407 5.38 -7.45 -13.25
C PHE A 407 4.61 -8.42 -14.15
N ILE A 408 4.04 -7.90 -15.24
CA ILE A 408 3.29 -8.72 -16.19
C ILE A 408 4.24 -9.64 -16.96
N ARG A 409 5.44 -9.15 -17.30
CA ARG A 409 6.44 -9.93 -18.02
C ARG A 409 6.91 -11.12 -17.19
N LEU A 410 7.16 -10.95 -15.89
CA LEU A 410 7.55 -12.04 -14.98
C LEU A 410 6.55 -13.19 -15.02
N LEU A 411 5.24 -12.88 -14.93
CA LEU A 411 4.19 -13.90 -15.01
C LEU A 411 4.15 -14.61 -16.36
N ARG A 412 4.35 -13.88 -17.47
CA ARG A 412 4.39 -14.48 -18.81
C ARG A 412 5.61 -15.38 -19.02
N GLU A 413 6.78 -14.98 -18.52
CA GLU A 413 7.98 -15.81 -18.62
C GLU A 413 7.85 -17.04 -17.71
N ALA A 414 7.27 -16.91 -16.51
CA ALA A 414 6.97 -18.04 -15.64
C ALA A 414 6.02 -19.05 -16.30
N LYS A 415 4.98 -18.56 -17.01
CA LYS A 415 4.10 -19.42 -17.80
C LYS A 415 4.87 -20.23 -18.84
N GLN A 416 5.74 -19.57 -19.62
CA GLN A 416 6.58 -20.26 -20.62
C GLN A 416 7.53 -21.27 -19.99
N LEU A 417 8.06 -20.98 -18.80
CA LEU A 417 8.92 -21.93 -18.06
C LEU A 417 8.13 -23.15 -17.57
N LEU A 418 6.90 -22.97 -17.11
CA LEU A 418 6.01 -24.07 -16.69
C LEU A 418 5.52 -24.92 -17.87
N GLU A 419 5.25 -24.31 -19.03
CA GLU A 419 4.93 -25.04 -20.26
C GLU A 419 6.09 -25.93 -20.72
N GLN A 420 7.34 -25.48 -20.50
CA GLN A 420 8.55 -26.26 -20.85
C GLN A 420 8.94 -27.27 -19.76
N ASN A 421 8.71 -26.92 -18.49
CA ASN A 421 9.01 -27.75 -17.34
C ASN A 421 7.92 -27.55 -16.26
N PRO A 422 6.90 -28.44 -16.22
CA PRO A 422 5.81 -28.34 -15.24
C PRO A 422 6.27 -28.39 -13.78
N SER A 423 7.42 -29.03 -13.51
CA SER A 423 8.01 -29.11 -12.16
C SER A 423 8.83 -27.88 -11.78
N TRP A 424 8.91 -26.84 -12.62
CA TRP A 424 9.75 -25.67 -12.36
C TRP A 424 9.33 -24.93 -11.09
N CYS A 425 8.03 -24.80 -10.82
CA CYS A 425 7.49 -24.19 -9.61
C CYS A 425 6.37 -25.07 -9.05
N GLU A 426 6.60 -25.65 -7.88
CA GLU A 426 5.59 -26.41 -7.15
C GLU A 426 4.35 -25.54 -6.87
N ASP A 427 3.18 -26.18 -6.91
CA ASP A 427 1.86 -25.57 -6.66
C ASP A 427 1.39 -24.48 -7.64
N VAL A 428 2.04 -24.32 -8.79
CA VAL A 428 1.65 -23.33 -9.80
C VAL A 428 1.54 -23.95 -11.19
N THR A 429 0.36 -23.82 -11.80
CA THR A 429 0.13 -24.25 -13.19
C THR A 429 0.01 -23.04 -14.15
N PRO A 430 0.20 -23.23 -15.47
CA PRO A 430 -0.05 -22.19 -16.47
C PRO A 430 -1.46 -21.56 -16.38
N GLU A 431 -2.49 -22.37 -16.07
CA GLU A 431 -3.88 -21.91 -15.93
C GLU A 431 -4.05 -20.96 -14.75
N CYS A 432 -3.33 -21.22 -13.64
CA CYS A 432 -3.30 -20.32 -12.49
C CYS A 432 -2.74 -18.93 -12.86
N ILE A 433 -1.78 -18.88 -13.77
CA ILE A 433 -1.21 -17.62 -14.27
C ILE A 433 -2.20 -16.91 -15.22
N ASP A 434 -2.88 -17.66 -16.08
CA ASP A 434 -3.88 -17.10 -16.99
C ASP A 434 -5.06 -16.48 -16.24
N GLU A 435 -5.50 -17.08 -15.14
CA GLU A 435 -6.53 -16.52 -14.25
C GLU A 435 -6.15 -15.13 -13.72
N ILE A 436 -4.86 -14.94 -13.38
CA ILE A 436 -4.32 -13.67 -12.85
C ILE A 436 -4.10 -12.64 -13.96
N LEU A 437 -3.63 -13.08 -15.13
CA LEU A 437 -3.34 -12.20 -16.27
C LEU A 437 -4.60 -11.76 -17.02
N ASN A 438 -5.60 -12.65 -17.09
CA ASN A 438 -6.87 -12.47 -17.76
C ASN A 438 -8.03 -12.75 -16.78
N PRO A 439 -8.26 -11.90 -15.77
CA PRO A 439 -9.41 -12.05 -14.86
C PRO A 439 -10.78 -11.93 -15.58
N SER A 440 -10.78 -11.73 -16.90
CA SER A 440 -11.97 -11.66 -17.74
C SER A 440 -11.80 -12.56 -18.97
N LEU A 441 -12.01 -13.87 -18.80
CA LEU A 441 -12.39 -14.79 -19.89
C LEU A 441 -13.80 -14.48 -20.45
N LYS A 442 -14.47 -13.45 -19.93
CA LYS A 442 -15.69 -12.85 -20.50
C LYS A 442 -15.53 -11.33 -20.65
N ALA A 443 -15.83 -10.83 -21.84
CA ALA A 443 -15.94 -9.42 -22.26
C ALA A 443 -14.71 -8.75 -22.91
N LYS A 444 -14.71 -8.85 -24.24
CA LYS A 444 -14.29 -7.83 -25.21
C LYS A 444 -14.74 -6.44 -24.72
N LEU A 445 -13.83 -5.54 -24.31
CA LEU A 445 -13.97 -4.06 -24.38
C LEU A 445 -12.73 -3.36 -23.79
N LYS A 446 -12.45 -2.14 -24.28
CA LYS A 446 -11.29 -1.27 -23.96
C LYS A 446 -11.13 -0.89 -22.46
N GLU A 447 -12.03 -1.31 -21.58
CA GLU A 447 -12.07 -0.94 -20.15
C GLU A 447 -11.10 -1.74 -19.24
N ASN A 448 -10.49 -2.82 -19.77
CA ASN A 448 -9.70 -3.80 -19.01
C ASN A 448 -8.30 -3.36 -18.51
N LYS A 449 -7.91 -2.07 -18.62
CA LYS A 449 -6.62 -1.60 -18.07
C LYS A 449 -6.61 -1.58 -16.53
N LEU A 450 -7.79 -1.46 -15.91
CA LEU A 450 -7.98 -1.35 -14.47
C LEU A 450 -7.83 -2.70 -13.74
N LEU A 451 -8.06 -3.84 -14.39
CA LEU A 451 -8.03 -5.17 -13.76
C LEU A 451 -6.63 -5.80 -13.70
N ARG A 452 -5.65 -5.30 -14.47
CA ARG A 452 -4.29 -5.86 -14.52
C ARG A 452 -3.63 -6.00 -13.14
N PRO A 453 -2.92 -7.10 -12.87
CA PRO A 453 -2.25 -7.31 -11.58
C PRO A 453 -1.09 -6.31 -11.44
N THR A 454 -0.89 -5.81 -10.21
CA THR A 454 0.22 -4.91 -9.89
C THR A 454 0.71 -5.16 -8.48
N ALA A 455 1.96 -4.78 -8.19
CA ALA A 455 2.53 -4.80 -6.84
C ALA A 455 1.66 -4.05 -5.80
N LYS A 456 0.96 -2.97 -6.21
CA LYS A 456 0.04 -2.24 -5.32
C LYS A 456 -1.19 -3.06 -4.98
N LYS A 457 -1.73 -3.82 -5.93
CA LYS A 457 -2.85 -4.74 -5.71
C LYS A 457 -2.43 -5.93 -4.87
N LEU A 458 -1.28 -6.54 -5.16
CA LEU A 458 -0.71 -7.63 -4.35
C LEU A 458 -0.61 -7.23 -2.88
N ARG A 459 -0.03 -6.06 -2.62
CA ARG A 459 0.06 -5.47 -1.27
C ARG A 459 -1.30 -5.30 -0.60
N THR A 460 -2.27 -4.73 -1.30
CA THR A 460 -3.62 -4.49 -0.76
C THR A 460 -4.33 -5.80 -0.47
N THR A 461 -4.21 -6.78 -1.37
CA THR A 461 -4.79 -8.13 -1.27
C THR A 461 -4.30 -8.82 0.00
N GLU A 462 -2.99 -8.86 0.23
CA GLU A 462 -2.41 -9.42 1.46
C GLU A 462 -2.92 -8.70 2.72
N GLY A 463 -3.12 -7.37 2.65
CA GLY A 463 -3.69 -6.62 3.77
C GLY A 463 -5.15 -6.99 4.06
N ILE A 464 -5.95 -7.27 3.02
CA ILE A 464 -7.35 -7.71 3.15
C ILE A 464 -7.39 -9.14 3.72
N ILE A 465 -6.53 -10.05 3.21
CA ILE A 465 -6.44 -11.43 3.71
C ILE A 465 -6.16 -11.43 5.23
N ARG A 466 -5.13 -10.71 5.67
CA ARG A 466 -4.78 -10.63 7.11
C ARG A 466 -5.88 -9.99 7.95
N TRP A 467 -6.57 -8.97 7.42
CA TRP A 467 -7.71 -8.37 8.10
C TRP A 467 -8.85 -9.37 8.26
N TYR A 468 -9.19 -10.10 7.20
CA TYR A 468 -10.23 -11.13 7.22
C TYR A 468 -9.89 -12.26 8.20
N GLU A 469 -8.68 -12.81 8.13
CA GLU A 469 -8.19 -13.89 9.02
C GLU A 469 -8.19 -13.47 10.50
N SER A 470 -7.97 -12.19 10.78
CA SER A 470 -8.06 -11.64 12.14
C SER A 470 -9.50 -11.44 12.63
N GLY A 471 -10.51 -11.92 11.90
CA GLY A 471 -11.93 -11.68 12.20
C GLY A 471 -12.36 -10.24 11.95
N GLY A 472 -11.72 -9.55 11.00
CA GLY A 472 -12.03 -8.17 10.64
C GLY A 472 -11.39 -7.12 11.56
N ASN A 473 -10.24 -7.40 12.18
CA ASN A 473 -9.53 -6.43 13.04
C ASN A 473 -8.69 -5.43 12.20
N PRO A 474 -9.07 -4.14 12.13
CA PRO A 474 -8.36 -3.14 11.34
C PRO A 474 -6.91 -2.91 11.77
N ALA A 475 -6.57 -3.14 13.04
CA ALA A 475 -5.22 -2.98 13.57
C ALA A 475 -4.23 -3.94 12.93
N VAL A 476 -4.67 -5.16 12.59
CA VAL A 476 -3.82 -6.17 11.93
C VAL A 476 -3.47 -5.72 10.52
N ALA A 477 -4.46 -5.30 9.73
CA ALA A 477 -4.22 -4.71 8.40
C ALA A 477 -3.37 -3.44 8.49
N ALA A 478 -3.63 -2.56 9.45
CA ALA A 478 -2.90 -1.32 9.63
C ALA A 478 -1.42 -1.54 9.95
N LYS A 479 -1.12 -2.49 10.84
CA LYS A 479 0.25 -2.91 11.16
C LYS A 479 0.98 -3.44 9.93
N TYR A 480 0.33 -4.34 9.18
CA TYR A 480 0.89 -4.89 7.95
C TYR A 480 1.05 -3.84 6.84
N LEU A 481 0.08 -2.95 6.63
CA LEU A 481 0.13 -1.90 5.60
C LEU A 481 0.95 -0.67 6.02
N GLY A 482 1.43 -0.59 7.26
CA GLY A 482 2.18 0.57 7.76
C GLY A 482 1.37 1.87 7.66
N ASN A 483 0.09 1.80 8.01
CA ASN A 483 -0.88 2.91 8.00
C ASN A 483 -1.58 2.99 9.36
N SER A 484 -2.36 4.06 9.60
CA SER A 484 -3.34 4.06 10.69
C SER A 484 -4.54 3.19 10.33
N GLU A 485 -5.29 2.74 11.35
CA GLU A 485 -6.52 1.97 11.17
C GLU A 485 -7.52 2.68 10.27
N ALA A 486 -7.78 3.97 10.53
CA ALA A 486 -8.67 4.78 9.71
C ALA A 486 -8.26 4.84 8.23
N VAL A 487 -6.95 4.93 7.95
CA VAL A 487 -6.43 4.95 6.57
C VAL A 487 -6.58 3.58 5.91
N SER A 488 -6.35 2.50 6.64
CA SER A 488 -6.53 1.12 6.15
C SER A 488 -7.99 0.85 5.80
N ILE A 489 -8.91 1.14 6.73
CA ILE A 489 -10.36 1.00 6.54
C ILE A 489 -10.84 1.81 5.33
N ARG A 490 -10.46 3.09 5.23
CA ARG A 490 -11.00 3.96 4.20
C ARG A 490 -10.46 3.69 2.80
N ASN A 491 -9.19 3.31 2.68
CA ASN A 491 -8.50 3.30 1.39
C ASN A 491 -8.17 1.90 0.86
N TYR A 492 -8.03 0.91 1.74
CA TYR A 492 -7.54 -0.43 1.37
C TYR A 492 -8.62 -1.50 1.51
N LEU A 493 -9.48 -1.40 2.53
CA LEU A 493 -10.58 -2.34 2.74
C LEU A 493 -11.81 -1.90 1.93
N PRO A 494 -12.34 -2.69 0.99
CA PRO A 494 -13.61 -2.41 0.33
C PRO A 494 -14.76 -2.27 1.35
N LYS A 495 -15.66 -1.30 1.16
CA LYS A 495 -16.76 -1.03 2.10
C LYS A 495 -17.74 -2.20 2.15
N GLU A 496 -17.92 -2.85 1.03
CA GLU A 496 -18.79 -3.99 0.80
C GLU A 496 -18.32 -5.19 1.63
N LEU A 497 -17.00 -5.44 1.63
CA LEU A 497 -16.38 -6.44 2.51
C LEU A 497 -16.47 -6.09 3.98
N GLN A 498 -16.28 -4.82 4.34
CA GLN A 498 -16.44 -4.36 5.72
C GLN A 498 -17.84 -4.65 6.24
N LEU A 499 -18.88 -4.30 5.48
CA LEU A 499 -20.27 -4.56 5.84
C LEU A 499 -20.53 -6.06 6.03
N ALA A 500 -20.09 -6.90 5.10
CA ALA A 500 -20.30 -8.35 5.18
C ALA A 500 -19.63 -8.95 6.43
N VAL A 501 -18.35 -8.63 6.68
CA VAL A 501 -17.60 -9.13 7.84
C VAL A 501 -18.17 -8.58 9.16
N TYR A 502 -18.53 -7.30 9.22
CA TYR A 502 -19.09 -6.72 10.44
C TYR A 502 -20.50 -7.25 10.74
N ASN A 503 -21.33 -7.47 9.72
CA ASN A 503 -22.63 -8.14 9.89
C ASN A 503 -22.43 -9.57 10.43
N GLN A 504 -21.47 -10.32 9.90
CA GLN A 504 -21.13 -11.64 10.41
C GLN A 504 -20.67 -11.59 11.87
N ARG A 505 -19.87 -10.58 12.27
CA ARG A 505 -19.47 -10.39 13.68
C ARG A 505 -20.65 -10.10 14.59
N VAL A 506 -21.56 -9.22 14.17
CA VAL A 506 -22.77 -8.88 14.92
C VAL A 506 -23.65 -10.13 15.09
N ARG A 507 -23.89 -10.90 14.02
CA ARG A 507 -24.63 -12.17 14.07
C ARG A 507 -23.98 -13.18 15.02
N ARG A 508 -22.65 -13.36 14.92
CA ARG A 508 -21.91 -14.24 15.84
C ARG A 508 -22.06 -13.81 17.29
N PHE A 509 -21.97 -12.51 17.57
CA PHE A 509 -22.16 -11.97 18.92
C PHE A 509 -23.59 -12.21 19.42
N GLN A 510 -24.61 -11.97 18.60
CA GLN A 510 -26.00 -12.25 18.93
C GLN A 510 -26.22 -13.73 19.22
N ASN A 511 -25.68 -14.64 18.39
CA ASN A 511 -25.82 -16.07 18.60
C ASN A 511 -25.12 -16.55 19.89
N VAL A 512 -23.99 -15.92 20.26
CA VAL A 512 -23.36 -16.18 21.57
C VAL A 512 -24.27 -15.78 22.71
N LEU A 513 -24.92 -14.60 22.64
CA LEU A 513 -25.87 -14.16 23.66
C LEU A 513 -27.08 -15.08 23.75
N ILE A 514 -27.65 -15.48 22.60
CA ILE A 514 -28.78 -16.41 22.53
C ILE A 514 -28.37 -17.74 23.16
N ALA A 515 -27.25 -18.33 22.71
CA ALA A 515 -26.74 -19.58 23.26
C ALA A 515 -26.59 -19.50 24.78
N SER A 516 -25.96 -18.43 25.27
CA SER A 516 -25.73 -18.21 26.72
C SER A 516 -27.03 -18.04 27.50
N ALA A 517 -28.05 -17.39 26.93
CA ALA A 517 -29.35 -17.16 27.57
C ALA A 517 -30.23 -18.40 27.58
N THR A 518 -30.04 -19.29 26.60
CA THR A 518 -30.81 -20.53 26.45
C THR A 518 -30.03 -21.77 26.87
N ASP A 519 -28.86 -21.62 27.49
CA ASP A 519 -28.03 -22.73 27.96
C ASP A 519 -28.82 -23.65 28.90
N GLY A 520 -28.92 -24.93 28.51
CA GLY A 520 -29.69 -25.94 29.24
C GLY A 520 -31.22 -25.76 29.21
N LYS A 521 -31.76 -25.03 28.22
CA LYS A 521 -33.21 -24.87 28.02
C LYS A 521 -33.72 -25.69 26.84
N ASP A 522 -34.92 -26.26 26.98
CA ASP A 522 -35.55 -27.13 25.98
C ASP A 522 -35.77 -26.45 24.62
N TYR A 523 -35.87 -25.11 24.61
CA TYR A 523 -36.05 -24.32 23.40
C TYR A 523 -34.75 -23.79 22.78
N GLN A 524 -33.57 -24.21 23.26
CA GLN A 524 -32.26 -23.74 22.78
C GLN A 524 -32.04 -24.04 21.30
N ILE A 525 -32.42 -25.24 20.83
CA ILE A 525 -32.35 -25.63 19.41
C ILE A 525 -33.18 -24.66 18.55
N LYS A 526 -34.42 -24.40 18.97
CA LYS A 526 -35.33 -23.47 18.29
C LYS A 526 -34.81 -22.03 18.32
N ALA A 527 -34.26 -21.57 19.44
CA ALA A 527 -33.75 -20.20 19.60
C ALA A 527 -32.49 -19.94 18.77
N LEU A 528 -31.63 -20.94 18.61
CA LEU A 528 -30.44 -20.87 17.75
C LEU A 528 -30.72 -21.23 16.29
N ASN A 529 -31.97 -21.59 15.97
CA ASN A 529 -32.41 -22.03 14.65
C ASN A 529 -31.56 -23.20 14.11
N LEU A 530 -31.33 -24.21 14.96
CA LEU A 530 -30.62 -25.44 14.63
C LEU A 530 -31.63 -26.56 14.31
N LYS A 531 -31.20 -27.55 13.52
CA LYS A 531 -32.06 -28.64 13.04
C LYS A 531 -32.32 -29.69 14.11
N ASP A 532 -31.27 -30.10 14.80
CA ASP A 532 -31.30 -31.22 15.75
C ASP A 532 -30.27 -31.05 16.89
N GLU A 533 -30.28 -32.02 17.81
CA GLU A 533 -29.42 -32.04 18.98
C GLU A 533 -27.95 -32.34 18.65
N ALA A 534 -27.69 -33.02 17.52
CA ALA A 534 -26.33 -33.25 17.03
C ALA A 534 -25.69 -31.93 16.56
N GLU A 535 -26.44 -31.11 15.82
CA GLU A 535 -26.02 -29.78 15.37
C GLU A 535 -25.85 -28.82 16.56
N LEU A 536 -26.71 -28.91 17.58
CA LEU A 536 -26.53 -28.16 18.83
C LEU A 536 -25.22 -28.53 19.53
N THR A 537 -24.94 -29.82 19.69
CA THR A 537 -23.72 -30.30 20.36
C THR A 537 -22.46 -29.86 19.61
N GLU A 538 -22.46 -29.97 18.27
CA GLU A 538 -21.37 -29.49 17.43
C GLU A 538 -21.19 -27.96 17.52
N TYR A 539 -22.28 -27.21 17.47
CA TYR A 539 -22.28 -25.75 17.57
C TYR A 539 -21.71 -25.28 18.91
N LEU A 540 -22.18 -25.85 20.03
CA LEU A 540 -21.70 -25.51 21.37
C LEU A 540 -20.24 -25.89 21.57
N SER A 541 -19.78 -27.04 21.05
CA SER A 541 -18.36 -27.43 21.08
C SER A 541 -17.47 -26.43 20.33
N ARG A 542 -17.90 -25.98 19.14
CA ARG A 542 -17.20 -24.92 18.39
C ARG A 542 -17.20 -23.59 19.14
N LEU A 543 -18.30 -23.26 19.80
CA LEU A 543 -18.47 -22.00 20.52
C LEU A 543 -17.61 -21.98 21.80
N GLU A 544 -17.52 -23.10 22.53
CA GLU A 544 -16.63 -23.31 23.67
C GLU A 544 -15.15 -23.13 23.28
N LYS A 545 -14.72 -23.73 22.16
CA LYS A 545 -13.35 -23.55 21.63
C LYS A 545 -13.03 -22.11 21.28
N ARG A 546 -14.02 -21.34 20.80
CA ARG A 546 -13.85 -19.95 20.37
C ARG A 546 -13.95 -18.96 21.54
N ILE A 547 -14.83 -19.23 22.50
CA ILE A 547 -15.16 -18.37 23.63
C ILE A 547 -15.33 -19.26 24.88
N PRO A 548 -14.24 -19.60 25.60
CA PRO A 548 -14.25 -20.58 26.71
C PRO A 548 -15.11 -20.21 27.94
N HIS A 549 -15.75 -19.05 27.93
CA HIS A 549 -16.55 -18.53 29.06
C HIS A 549 -17.95 -18.11 28.64
N TRP A 550 -18.42 -18.53 27.46
CA TRP A 550 -19.70 -18.06 26.92
C TRP A 550 -20.89 -18.33 27.86
N LYS A 551 -20.94 -19.50 28.50
CA LYS A 551 -21.98 -19.89 29.47
C LYS A 551 -22.12 -18.93 30.65
N SER A 552 -21.04 -18.23 31.00
CA SER A 552 -21.04 -17.26 32.10
C SER A 552 -21.50 -15.86 31.69
N ILE A 553 -21.55 -15.54 30.39
CA ILE A 553 -21.83 -14.19 29.89
C ILE A 553 -23.14 -13.64 30.44
N MET A 554 -24.20 -14.46 30.47
CA MET A 554 -25.50 -14.00 30.98
C MET A 554 -25.50 -13.83 32.49
N LYS A 555 -24.71 -14.60 33.26
CA LYS A 555 -24.53 -14.34 34.69
C LYS A 555 -23.83 -13.00 34.92
N THR A 556 -22.83 -12.65 34.10
CA THR A 556 -22.13 -11.36 34.17
C THR A 556 -23.01 -10.19 33.71
N VAL A 557 -23.87 -10.39 32.70
CA VAL A 557 -24.78 -9.36 32.19
C VAL A 557 -25.99 -9.18 33.11
N SER A 558 -26.54 -10.25 33.68
CA SER A 558 -27.67 -10.20 34.63
C SER A 558 -27.24 -9.74 36.03
N ALA A 559 -26.03 -10.10 36.50
CA ALA A 559 -25.46 -9.50 37.73
C ALA A 559 -25.25 -7.98 37.60
N ASN A 560 -25.22 -7.44 36.38
CA ASN A 560 -25.23 -6.00 36.11
C ASN A 560 -26.64 -5.39 36.02
N LYS A 561 -27.70 -6.20 35.88
CA LYS A 561 -29.11 -5.74 35.87
C LYS A 561 -29.75 -5.76 37.26
N ASP A 562 -29.39 -6.74 38.09
CA ASP A 562 -29.96 -6.92 39.44
C ASP A 562 -29.19 -6.16 40.54
N LYS A 563 -28.35 -5.19 40.16
CA LYS A 563 -27.99 -4.12 41.09
C LYS A 563 -29.05 -3.04 40.97
N PRO A 564 -30.02 -2.95 41.91
CA PRO A 564 -30.68 -1.67 42.14
C PRO A 564 -29.57 -0.62 42.36
N ASN A 565 -29.80 0.59 41.85
CA ASN A 565 -28.95 1.76 42.01
C ASN A 565 -28.83 2.21 43.49
N THR A 566 -28.44 1.31 44.40
CA THR A 566 -28.34 1.54 45.84
C THR A 566 -26.97 1.16 46.40
N ALA A 567 -25.96 0.97 45.55
CA ALA A 567 -24.57 1.15 45.96
C ALA A 567 -24.03 2.39 45.25
N CYS A 568 -24.14 3.53 45.93
CA CYS A 568 -23.42 4.76 45.64
C CYS A 568 -21.91 4.48 45.65
N GLY A 569 -21.40 4.03 44.51
CA GLY A 569 -19.99 4.09 44.20
C GLY A 569 -19.91 4.87 42.91
N ALA A 570 -19.80 6.20 43.01
CA ALA A 570 -19.50 7.05 41.87
C ALA A 570 -18.34 6.39 41.09
N LYS A 571 -18.61 5.86 39.89
CA LYS A 571 -17.56 5.29 39.05
C LYS A 571 -16.71 6.44 38.55
N VAL A 572 -15.65 6.75 39.29
CA VAL A 572 -14.65 7.74 38.89
C VAL A 572 -13.76 7.09 37.83
N THR A 573 -13.98 7.43 36.57
CA THR A 573 -13.03 7.11 35.50
C THR A 573 -11.92 8.15 35.48
N LEU A 574 -10.72 7.75 35.88
CA LEU A 574 -9.55 8.62 35.91
C LEU A 574 -8.62 8.29 34.74
N ASN A 575 -8.40 9.28 33.85
CA ASN A 575 -7.47 9.11 32.74
C ASN A 575 -6.03 9.10 33.27
N ILE A 576 -5.30 8.01 33.03
CA ILE A 576 -3.90 7.90 33.43
C ILE A 576 -3.02 8.63 32.41
N CYS A 577 -2.84 9.93 32.62
CA CYS A 577 -1.90 10.80 31.90
C CYS A 577 -0.88 11.43 32.88
N PRO A 578 0.27 11.91 32.39
CA PRO A 578 1.32 12.45 33.25
C PRO A 578 0.84 13.59 34.17
N GLU A 579 -0.07 14.44 33.70
CA GLU A 579 -0.61 15.59 34.43
C GLU A 579 -1.48 15.14 35.62
N ASN A 580 -2.37 14.16 35.40
CA ASN A 580 -3.21 13.60 36.46
C ASN A 580 -2.39 12.84 37.50
N ILE A 581 -1.33 12.16 37.06
CA ILE A 581 -0.40 11.48 37.97
C ILE A 581 0.35 12.49 38.83
N ALA A 582 0.77 13.62 38.28
CA ALA A 582 1.41 14.69 39.05
C ALA A 582 0.46 15.24 40.14
N VAL A 583 -0.83 15.42 39.82
CA VAL A 583 -1.85 15.84 40.80
C VAL A 583 -2.07 14.77 41.87
N MET A 584 -2.18 13.50 41.48
CA MET A 584 -2.35 12.37 42.40
C MET A 584 -1.15 12.23 43.35
N LYS A 585 0.09 12.38 42.84
CA LYS A 585 1.32 12.41 43.64
C LYS A 585 1.33 13.59 44.61
N ALA A 586 0.91 14.78 44.16
CA ALA A 586 0.79 15.94 45.05
C ALA A 586 -0.21 15.70 46.19
N CYS A 587 -1.36 15.10 45.87
CA CYS A 587 -2.36 14.73 46.88
C CYS A 587 -1.80 13.70 47.87
N HIS A 588 -1.01 12.74 47.38
CA HIS A 588 -0.34 11.75 48.23
C HIS A 588 0.63 12.39 49.21
N VAL A 589 1.48 13.31 48.77
CA VAL A 589 2.42 14.03 49.64
C VAL A 589 1.69 14.87 50.70
N ILE A 590 0.64 15.60 50.30
CA ILE A 590 -0.18 16.40 51.24
C ILE A 590 -0.89 15.48 52.26
N ALA A 591 -1.42 14.33 51.81
CA ALA A 591 -2.05 13.37 52.71
C ALA A 591 -1.06 12.78 53.72
N MET A 592 0.18 12.47 53.30
CA MET A 592 1.22 12.00 54.21
C MET A 592 1.62 13.07 55.25
N GLN A 593 1.79 14.33 54.82
CA GLN A 593 2.06 15.45 55.73
C GLN A 593 0.91 15.67 56.75
N ARG A 594 -0.34 15.48 56.33
CA ARG A 594 -1.52 15.54 57.20
C ARG A 594 -1.53 14.43 58.24
N ILE A 595 -1.12 13.22 57.86
CA ILE A 595 -0.99 12.08 58.78
C ILE A 595 0.10 12.36 59.80
N GLU A 596 1.27 12.84 59.37
CA GLU A 596 2.40 13.19 60.25
C GLU A 596 2.06 14.32 61.25
N SER A 597 1.20 15.26 60.85
CA SER A 597 0.73 16.36 61.71
C SER A 597 -0.54 16.04 62.53
N GLY A 598 -1.01 14.78 62.51
CA GLY A 598 -2.18 14.34 63.29
C GLY A 598 -3.53 14.87 62.79
N LYS A 599 -3.59 15.47 61.59
CA LYS A 599 -4.80 16.09 61.00
C LYS A 599 -5.31 15.28 59.81
N SER A 600 -5.74 14.05 60.06
CA SER A 600 -6.36 13.21 59.01
C SER A 600 -7.78 13.72 58.70
N VAL A 601 -7.95 14.32 57.52
CA VAL A 601 -9.25 14.75 56.98
C VAL A 601 -9.66 13.80 55.86
N ASP A 602 -10.91 13.36 55.88
CA ASP A 602 -11.48 12.49 54.85
C ASP A 602 -12.04 13.34 53.70
N ASP A 603 -11.21 13.61 52.69
CA ASP A 603 -11.53 14.46 51.54
C ASP A 603 -10.98 13.89 50.21
N SER A 604 -11.24 14.61 49.11
CA SER A 604 -10.79 14.22 47.76
C SER A 604 -9.28 14.07 47.63
N ILE A 605 -8.49 14.71 48.50
CA ILE A 605 -7.02 14.59 48.55
C ILE A 605 -6.64 13.21 49.07
N LYS A 606 -7.30 12.73 50.14
CA LYS A 606 -7.09 11.38 50.66
C LYS A 606 -7.53 10.30 49.68
N GLU A 607 -8.65 10.48 48.98
CA GLU A 607 -9.12 9.56 47.93
C GLU A 607 -8.10 9.43 46.77
N LEU A 608 -7.59 10.56 46.25
CA LEU A 608 -6.60 10.54 45.17
C LEU A 608 -5.23 10.02 45.61
N SER A 609 -4.85 10.24 46.88
CA SER A 609 -3.66 9.62 47.50
C SER A 609 -3.76 8.09 47.46
N TYR A 610 -4.91 7.54 47.85
CA TYR A 610 -5.13 6.09 47.81
C TYR A 610 -5.07 5.53 46.39
N VAL A 611 -5.67 6.22 45.40
CA VAL A 611 -5.60 5.82 43.99
C VAL A 611 -4.15 5.82 43.47
N TYR A 612 -3.34 6.82 43.85
CA TYR A 612 -1.92 6.89 43.49
C TYR A 612 -1.13 5.68 44.04
N GLN A 613 -1.34 5.38 45.32
CA GLN A 613 -0.65 4.30 46.00
C GLN A 613 -1.06 2.93 45.43
N ALA A 614 -2.37 2.70 45.27
CA ALA A 614 -2.89 1.47 44.66
C ALA A 614 -2.38 1.26 43.22
N LEU A 615 -2.29 2.33 42.43
CA LEU A 615 -1.71 2.27 41.08
C LEU A 615 -0.22 1.89 41.11
N SER A 616 0.53 2.47 42.06
CA SER A 616 1.96 2.20 42.23
C SER A 616 2.21 0.76 42.68
N ASP A 617 1.43 0.25 43.63
CA ASP A 617 1.49 -1.14 44.10
C ASP A 617 1.07 -2.15 43.03
N TYR A 618 0.02 -1.82 42.26
CA TYR A 618 -0.38 -2.63 41.12
C TYR A 618 0.74 -2.74 40.08
N LEU A 619 1.43 -1.64 39.77
CA LEU A 619 2.54 -1.66 38.79
C LEU A 619 3.82 -2.33 39.31
N ARG A 620 3.96 -2.47 40.64
CA ARG A 620 5.02 -3.24 41.26
C ARG A 620 4.79 -4.75 41.08
N THR A 621 3.54 -5.20 41.19
CA THR A 621 3.14 -6.61 41.02
C THR A 621 2.89 -7.00 39.57
N HIS A 622 2.40 -6.08 38.73
CA HIS A 622 2.02 -6.29 37.32
C HIS A 622 2.75 -5.28 36.41
N PRO A 623 3.99 -5.56 36.01
CA PRO A 623 4.84 -4.58 35.31
C PRO A 623 4.36 -4.28 33.88
N ASP A 624 3.70 -3.14 33.67
CA ASP A 624 3.41 -2.59 32.34
C ASP A 624 4.38 -1.45 31.99
N ARG A 625 5.16 -1.62 30.93
CA ARG A 625 6.19 -0.67 30.48
C ARG A 625 5.63 0.69 30.03
N ARG A 626 4.43 0.73 29.47
CA ARG A 626 3.78 1.96 28.99
C ARG A 626 3.23 2.75 30.17
N LEU A 627 2.51 2.08 31.07
CA LEU A 627 1.98 2.70 32.29
C LEU A 627 3.09 3.19 33.21
N LYS A 628 4.15 2.39 33.44
CA LYS A 628 5.33 2.82 34.21
C LYS A 628 5.99 4.07 33.65
N ARG A 629 6.09 4.19 32.31
CA ARG A 629 6.60 5.40 31.66
C ARG A 629 5.70 6.62 31.88
N THR A 630 4.38 6.43 31.85
CA THR A 630 3.43 7.52 32.11
C THR A 630 3.51 7.97 33.56
N VAL A 631 3.57 7.02 34.51
CA VAL A 631 3.74 7.30 35.94
C VAL A 631 5.04 8.06 36.18
N HIS A 632 6.16 7.54 35.69
CA HIS A 632 7.45 8.20 35.82
C HIS A 632 7.48 9.62 35.21
N LYS A 633 6.82 9.83 34.06
CA LYS A 633 6.65 11.17 33.50
C LYS A 633 5.83 12.10 34.39
N GLY A 634 4.78 11.58 35.03
CA GLY A 634 3.98 12.33 35.99
C GLY A 634 4.74 12.67 37.26
N ASP A 635 5.52 11.72 37.78
CA ASP A 635 6.39 11.92 38.93
C ASP A 635 7.44 13.01 38.67
N LEU A 636 8.05 13.00 37.49
CA LEU A 636 8.97 14.04 37.02
C LEU A 636 8.26 15.39 36.80
N LEU A 637 7.00 15.40 36.36
CA LEU A 637 6.22 16.63 36.21
C LEU A 637 5.90 17.27 37.55
N TYR A 638 5.62 16.46 38.58
CA TYR A 638 5.47 16.92 39.95
C TYR A 638 6.80 17.53 40.45
N GLU A 639 7.92 16.82 40.27
CA GLU A 639 9.25 17.28 40.71
C GLU A 639 9.71 18.55 39.98
N LYS A 640 9.32 18.74 38.72
CA LYS A 640 9.64 19.97 37.95
C LYS A 640 8.79 21.18 38.34
N LYS A 641 7.65 20.97 39.00
CA LYS A 641 6.76 22.05 39.48
C LYS A 641 6.90 22.18 41.00
N THR A 642 8.10 22.46 41.48
CA THR A 642 8.35 22.88 42.86
C THR A 642 7.65 24.21 43.12
N GLY A 643 6.48 24.18 43.77
CA GLY A 643 5.89 25.36 44.40
C GLY A 643 4.40 25.67 44.15
N ASN A 644 3.62 24.86 43.42
CA ASN A 644 2.27 25.29 43.04
C ASN A 644 1.15 24.22 43.17
N TYR A 645 1.28 23.28 44.10
CA TYR A 645 0.21 22.31 44.40
C TYR A 645 -0.36 22.44 45.83
N SER A 646 0.23 23.27 46.69
CA SER A 646 -0.24 23.51 48.07
C SER A 646 -1.61 24.19 48.13
N ASP A 647 -1.99 24.97 47.10
CA ASP A 647 -3.23 25.75 47.05
C ASP A 647 -4.29 25.18 46.08
N ILE A 648 -4.17 23.93 45.67
CA ILE A 648 -5.13 23.35 44.71
C ILE A 648 -6.43 23.01 45.41
N LYS A 649 -7.44 23.83 45.15
CA LYS A 649 -8.83 23.57 45.51
C LYS A 649 -9.42 22.55 44.52
N ILE A 650 -9.52 21.28 44.93
CA ILE A 650 -10.11 20.21 44.11
C ILE A 650 -11.63 20.20 44.31
N THR A 651 -12.36 20.77 43.36
CA THR A 651 -13.84 20.72 43.34
C THR A 651 -14.33 19.49 42.56
N LYS A 652 -15.16 18.67 43.20
CA LYS A 652 -15.86 17.53 42.56
C LYS A 652 -17.07 18.08 41.79
N GLN A 653 -17.04 18.01 40.46
CA GLN A 653 -18.22 18.26 39.63
C GLN A 653 -18.82 16.92 39.18
N GLU A 654 -20.07 16.66 39.55
CA GLU A 654 -20.84 15.56 39.00
C GLU A 654 -21.28 15.90 37.59
N VAL A 655 -20.71 15.20 36.60
CA VAL A 655 -21.15 15.33 35.21
C VAL A 655 -22.36 14.42 35.02
N ASN A 656 -23.56 14.99 35.14
CA ASN A 656 -24.78 14.32 34.71
C ASN A 656 -24.69 14.07 33.20
N ARG A 657 -24.52 12.81 32.80
CA ARG A 657 -24.61 12.40 31.39
C ARG A 657 -26.07 12.45 30.97
N GLY A 658 -26.52 13.65 30.64
CA GLY A 658 -27.88 13.93 30.17
C GLY A 658 -27.94 15.23 29.41
N SER A 659 -27.02 15.48 28.47
CA SER A 659 -27.20 16.41 27.34
C SER A 659 -25.93 16.40 26.45
N ASN A 660 -26.13 15.87 25.24
CA ASN A 660 -25.31 15.86 24.01
C ASN A 660 -24.85 14.48 23.54
#